data_AF-A0A946I7E3-F1
#
_entry.id   AF-A0A946I7E3-F1
#
_cell.length_a   1.000
_cell.length_b   1.000
_cell.length_c   1.000
_cell.angle_alpha   90.00
_cell.angle_beta   90.00
_cell.angle_gamma   90.00
#
_symmetry.space_group_name_H-M   'P 1'
#
loop_
_entity.id
_entity.type
_entity.pdbx_description
1 polymer ?
#
loop_
_entity_poly.entity_id
_entity_poly.type
_entity_poly.pdbx_seq_one_letter_code
_entity_poly.pdbx_strand_id
1 'polypeptide(L)'
;MEFGIYELFTLIGALGFFIYGMKVMSDGIQKVAGSKMRGILSKMTSNRFLGVATGFLITALLQSSSATTVMIVSFVNAGLLTLVESIGVIMGANVGTTITAWLISLLGFKVKISAIALPIIAIGMPMMFSSNRKMKSWAEVLIGFALLFMGLDHLKGAVPDLQANSEFLSFLANYANMGIYSTLMFIGVGTMLTLIVQSSSAAMAITLIMCNMGYIPFELAAAMVLGENIGTTITANVAAVVGNVHAKRAAKAHFIFNIFGVIWMIIAFSYFITSIDGFMQNNKGFIQNLVESNAKTESLGDEMIFNCTDTATISWITANKGLTITEYKTAKNSYLIVNNDFANLIASSDNEEILNWSNNNSEIAASIATIKDVTTSPLNNAKAVPIGLSIFHTLFNIINLLLLVWFVPLISRIVIKMQPSKGDVDEEFHLEHIGSGLMQTSELSVLEAKKEVSKFGRISSKLFKMIPELMTETDNKKFNNLMSRIKKYEDITDRMEVEIADYLAEAAKGELSDTASKKVRSMLSIVNDMERIGDICYQMSITIERKNEQKAYFTPELRTSLEEMIAEVLKALEIMNKNLNSEYKQVSMADANGAEDIINKMRNKLRKEYLTKIEKGEVKIQTGMIYNNLIHSLEKVGDHVHNITEAITGN
;
A
#
# COMPACT_ATOMS: atom_id res chain seq x y z
N MET A 1 40.79 -11.08 -3.87
CA MET A 1 40.92 -9.61 -3.96
C MET A 1 40.44 -9.03 -2.64
N GLU A 2 41.15 -8.05 -2.08
CA GLU A 2 40.66 -7.34 -0.90
C GLU A 2 39.44 -6.50 -1.29
N PHE A 3 38.36 -6.58 -0.50
CA PHE A 3 37.17 -5.77 -0.70
C PHE A 3 37.51 -4.31 -0.38
N GLY A 4 37.61 -3.48 -1.40
CA GLY A 4 37.98 -2.07 -1.30
C GLY A 4 36.82 -1.12 -1.52
N ILE A 5 37.16 0.18 -1.59
CA ILE A 5 36.20 1.25 -1.86
C ILE A 5 35.54 1.08 -3.23
N TYR A 6 36.27 0.57 -4.22
CA TYR A 6 35.75 0.35 -5.58
C TYR A 6 34.66 -0.74 -5.61
N GLU A 7 34.89 -1.86 -4.95
CA GLU A 7 33.93 -2.96 -4.82
C GLU A 7 32.68 -2.50 -4.06
N LEU A 8 32.86 -1.70 -3.00
CA LEU A 8 31.75 -1.10 -2.26
C LEU A 8 30.89 -0.18 -3.16
N PHE A 9 31.50 0.71 -3.94
CA PHE A 9 30.75 1.55 -4.88
C PHE A 9 30.12 0.74 -6.02
N THR A 10 30.77 -0.32 -6.49
CA THR A 10 30.20 -1.24 -7.48
C THR A 10 28.97 -1.95 -6.94
N LEU A 11 29.01 -2.42 -5.68
CA LEU A 11 27.87 -3.03 -5.00
C LEU A 11 26.71 -2.04 -4.85
N ILE A 12 27.00 -0.81 -4.40
CA ILE A 12 25.99 0.26 -4.26
C ILE A 12 25.39 0.62 -5.64
N GLY A 13 26.21 0.70 -6.68
CA GLY A 13 25.77 0.96 -8.05
C GLY A 13 24.87 -0.14 -8.60
N ALA A 14 25.25 -1.41 -8.40
CA ALA A 14 24.46 -2.58 -8.79
C ALA A 14 23.12 -2.63 -8.05
N LEU A 15 23.11 -2.32 -6.75
CA LEU A 15 21.89 -2.15 -5.96
C LEU A 15 21.03 -1.00 -6.49
N GLY A 16 21.66 0.12 -6.88
CA GLY A 16 21.00 1.26 -7.50
C GLY A 16 20.32 0.89 -8.82
N PHE A 17 20.98 0.15 -9.70
CA PHE A 17 20.37 -0.38 -10.93
C PHE A 17 19.21 -1.33 -10.65
N PHE A 18 19.37 -2.22 -9.67
CA PHE A 18 18.30 -3.14 -9.27
C PHE A 18 17.06 -2.39 -8.79
N ILE A 19 17.23 -1.44 -7.85
CA ILE A 19 16.14 -0.63 -7.29
C ILE A 19 15.51 0.28 -8.36
N TYR A 20 16.33 0.92 -9.20
CA TYR A 20 15.83 1.78 -10.26
C TYR A 20 15.07 0.99 -11.32
N GLY A 21 15.56 -0.18 -11.72
CA GLY A 21 14.87 -1.10 -12.61
C GLY A 21 13.50 -1.51 -12.07
N MET A 22 13.44 -1.90 -10.79
CA MET A 22 12.17 -2.17 -10.10
C MET A 22 11.24 -0.95 -10.13
N LYS A 23 11.72 0.25 -9.82
CA LYS A 23 10.92 1.48 -9.83
C LYS A 23 10.34 1.79 -11.21
N VAL A 24 11.19 1.83 -12.24
CA VAL A 24 10.77 2.13 -13.63
C VAL A 24 9.77 1.09 -14.13
N MET A 25 10.01 -0.20 -13.83
CA MET A 25 9.08 -1.27 -14.17
C MET A 25 7.73 -1.06 -13.49
N SER A 26 7.72 -0.73 -12.19
CA SER A 26 6.52 -0.50 -11.39
C SER A 26 5.70 0.69 -11.91
N ASP A 27 6.37 1.81 -12.18
CA ASP A 27 5.76 3.02 -12.75
C ASP A 27 5.16 2.73 -14.14
N GLY A 28 5.87 1.95 -14.97
CA GLY A 28 5.40 1.49 -16.27
C GLY A 28 4.13 0.63 -16.15
N ILE A 29 4.13 -0.36 -15.26
CA ILE A 29 2.96 -1.23 -15.01
C ILE A 29 1.79 -0.39 -14.51
N GLN A 30 2.03 0.58 -13.62
CA GLN A 30 0.99 1.48 -13.11
C GLN A 30 0.38 2.33 -14.24
N LYS A 31 1.20 2.88 -15.13
CA LYS A 31 0.73 3.67 -16.29
C LYS A 31 -0.03 2.80 -17.30
N VAL A 32 0.41 1.57 -17.54
CA VAL A 32 -0.31 0.59 -18.37
C VAL A 32 -1.67 0.24 -17.76
N ALA A 33 -1.73 0.07 -16.44
CA ALA A 33 -2.96 -0.24 -15.72
C ALA A 33 -3.96 0.92 -15.67
N GLY A 34 -3.48 2.18 -15.63
CA GLY A 34 -4.27 3.39 -15.90
C GLY A 34 -5.63 3.47 -15.20
N SER A 35 -6.71 3.60 -15.98
CA SER A 35 -8.10 3.71 -15.46
C SER A 35 -8.60 2.46 -14.73
N LYS A 36 -8.03 1.28 -14.99
CA LYS A 36 -8.35 0.06 -14.21
C LYS A 36 -7.90 0.22 -12.77
N MET A 37 -6.88 1.03 -12.50
CA MET A 37 -6.45 1.28 -11.12
C MET A 37 -7.50 2.04 -10.34
N ARG A 38 -8.19 3.03 -10.95
CA ARG A 38 -9.38 3.67 -10.33
C ARG A 38 -10.50 2.67 -10.04
N GLY A 39 -10.73 1.70 -10.92
CA GLY A 39 -11.72 0.63 -10.71
C GLY A 39 -11.31 -0.45 -9.70
N ILE A 40 -10.01 -0.61 -9.43
CA ILE A 40 -9.49 -1.43 -8.33
C ILE A 40 -9.66 -0.67 -7.01
N LEU A 41 -9.36 0.63 -7.00
CA LEU A 41 -9.59 1.52 -5.85
C LEU A 41 -11.07 1.54 -5.44
N SER A 42 -12.00 1.59 -6.40
CA SER A 42 -13.45 1.56 -6.11
C SER A 42 -13.97 0.21 -5.61
N LYS A 43 -13.19 -0.87 -5.73
CA LYS A 43 -13.52 -2.20 -5.19
C LYS A 43 -12.89 -2.46 -3.82
N MET A 44 -12.05 -1.56 -3.30
CA MET A 44 -11.37 -1.76 -2.02
C MET A 44 -12.28 -1.75 -0.78
N THR A 45 -13.54 -1.32 -0.93
CA THR A 45 -14.37 -0.82 0.17
C THR A 45 -15.54 -1.73 0.60
N SER A 46 -15.74 -2.91 -0.01
CA SER A 46 -16.96 -3.70 0.31
C SER A 46 -16.81 -4.70 1.46
N ASN A 47 -15.64 -5.33 1.65
CA ASN A 47 -15.35 -6.19 2.81
C ASN A 47 -13.85 -6.52 2.96
N ARG A 48 -13.47 -7.07 4.12
CA ARG A 48 -12.07 -7.40 4.48
C ARG A 48 -11.35 -8.34 3.50
N PHE A 49 -12.05 -9.33 2.93
CA PHE A 49 -11.45 -10.30 2.01
C PHE A 49 -11.18 -9.68 0.64
N LEU A 50 -12.09 -8.81 0.17
CA LEU A 50 -11.87 -8.05 -1.04
C LEU A 50 -10.75 -7.02 -0.86
N GLY A 51 -10.63 -6.43 0.33
CA GLY A 51 -9.48 -5.62 0.72
C GLY A 51 -8.17 -6.39 0.59
N VAL A 52 -8.09 -7.60 1.16
CA VAL A 52 -6.92 -8.50 1.05
C VAL A 52 -6.60 -8.84 -0.41
N ALA A 53 -7.60 -9.26 -1.19
CA ALA A 53 -7.40 -9.59 -2.60
C ALA A 53 -6.87 -8.38 -3.38
N THR A 54 -7.40 -7.19 -3.09
CA THR A 54 -6.97 -5.95 -3.74
C THR A 54 -5.54 -5.59 -3.37
N GLY A 55 -5.18 -5.65 -2.09
CA GLY A 55 -3.80 -5.41 -1.64
C GLY A 55 -2.81 -6.38 -2.28
N PHE A 56 -3.16 -7.67 -2.32
CA PHE A 56 -2.36 -8.69 -2.99
C PHE A 56 -2.16 -8.35 -4.47
N LEU A 57 -3.23 -8.04 -5.20
CA LEU A 57 -3.15 -7.72 -6.63
C LEU A 57 -2.35 -6.45 -6.89
N ILE A 58 -2.56 -5.39 -6.12
CA ILE A 58 -1.83 -4.13 -6.28
C ILE A 58 -0.34 -4.36 -6.04
N THR A 59 0.04 -5.01 -4.94
CA THR A 59 1.45 -5.26 -4.66
C THR A 59 2.08 -6.27 -5.62
N ALA A 60 1.36 -7.31 -6.04
CA ALA A 60 1.85 -8.25 -7.04
C ALA A 60 2.09 -7.58 -8.40
N LEU A 61 1.24 -6.63 -8.80
CA LEU A 61 1.43 -5.88 -10.04
C LEU A 61 2.52 -4.81 -9.92
N LEU A 62 2.51 -4.02 -8.84
CA LEU A 62 3.47 -2.94 -8.61
C LEU A 62 4.81 -3.44 -8.06
N GLN A 63 4.94 -4.71 -7.68
CA GLN A 63 6.15 -5.31 -7.11
C GLN A 63 6.75 -4.53 -5.92
N SER A 64 5.95 -3.69 -5.26
CA SER A 64 6.38 -2.79 -4.18
C SER A 64 5.32 -2.69 -3.11
N SER A 65 5.53 -3.43 -2.02
CA SER A 65 4.66 -3.37 -0.85
C SER A 65 4.77 -2.04 -0.14
N SER A 66 5.99 -1.48 -0.01
CA SER A 66 6.21 -0.15 0.56
C SER A 66 5.41 0.93 -0.16
N ALA A 67 5.43 0.96 -1.50
CA ALA A 67 4.64 1.93 -2.28
C ALA A 67 3.13 1.70 -2.09
N THR A 68 2.70 0.43 -2.07
CA THR A 68 1.30 0.07 -1.81
C THR A 68 0.87 0.58 -0.43
N THR A 69 1.63 0.30 0.63
CA THR A 69 1.28 0.67 2.00
C THR A 69 1.34 2.19 2.24
N VAL A 70 2.29 2.90 1.63
CA VAL A 70 2.33 4.37 1.67
C VAL A 70 1.08 4.97 1.02
N MET A 71 0.63 4.40 -0.09
CA MET A 71 -0.61 4.80 -0.76
C MET A 71 -1.84 4.55 0.13
N ILE A 72 -1.91 3.40 0.81
CA ILE A 72 -2.99 3.10 1.76
C ILE A 72 -3.00 4.08 2.93
N VAL A 73 -1.85 4.36 3.54
CA VAL A 73 -1.73 5.38 4.59
C VAL A 73 -2.21 6.74 4.08
N SER A 74 -1.89 7.09 2.84
CA SER A 74 -2.32 8.36 2.21
C SER A 74 -3.83 8.40 1.96
N PHE A 75 -4.45 7.29 1.56
CA PHE A 75 -5.90 7.21 1.38
C PHE A 75 -6.67 7.26 2.69
N VAL A 76 -6.16 6.61 3.74
CA VAL A 76 -6.71 6.74 5.09
C VAL A 76 -6.54 8.18 5.60
N ASN A 77 -5.41 8.82 5.29
CA ASN A 77 -5.20 10.23 5.62
C ASN A 77 -6.22 11.15 4.93
N ALA A 78 -6.61 10.82 3.70
CA ALA A 78 -7.59 11.56 2.91
C ALA A 78 -9.06 11.19 3.23
N GLY A 79 -9.32 10.24 4.13
CA GLY A 79 -10.67 9.75 4.44
C GLY A 79 -11.29 8.89 3.33
N LEU A 80 -10.50 8.43 2.36
CA LEU A 80 -10.97 7.60 1.25
C LEU A 80 -11.08 6.11 1.62
N LEU A 81 -10.45 5.71 2.72
CA LEU A 81 -10.51 4.36 3.27
C LEU A 81 -10.60 4.45 4.80
N THR A 82 -11.47 3.64 5.39
CA THR A 82 -11.49 3.45 6.83
C THR A 82 -10.22 2.74 7.31
N LEU A 83 -9.98 2.82 8.62
CA LEU A 83 -8.95 2.02 9.28
C LEU A 83 -9.17 0.50 9.07
N VAL A 84 -10.41 0.02 9.05
CA VAL A 84 -10.68 -1.43 8.93
C VAL A 84 -10.40 -1.94 7.52
N GLU A 85 -10.81 -1.18 6.50
CA GLU A 85 -10.56 -1.51 5.10
C GLU A 85 -9.06 -1.48 4.79
N SER A 86 -8.37 -0.44 5.26
CA SER A 86 -6.92 -0.32 5.06
C SER A 86 -6.13 -1.46 5.68
N ILE A 87 -6.52 -1.97 6.86
CA ILE A 87 -5.90 -3.15 7.46
C ILE A 87 -6.02 -4.36 6.52
N GLY A 88 -7.21 -4.60 5.95
CA GLY A 88 -7.41 -5.70 5.00
C GLY A 88 -6.49 -5.58 3.78
N VAL A 89 -6.37 -4.38 3.21
CA VAL A 89 -5.49 -4.13 2.06
C VAL A 89 -4.01 -4.31 2.43
N ILE A 90 -3.58 -3.81 3.59
CA ILE A 90 -2.20 -3.97 4.08
C ILE A 90 -1.85 -5.46 4.24
N MET A 91 -2.76 -6.27 4.80
CA MET A 91 -2.56 -7.72 4.92
C MET A 91 -2.37 -8.38 3.55
N GLY A 92 -3.17 -7.97 2.56
CA GLY A 92 -3.02 -8.41 1.18
C GLY A 92 -1.70 -8.02 0.55
N ALA A 93 -1.28 -6.77 0.74
CA ALA A 93 -0.01 -6.24 0.23
C ALA A 93 1.20 -7.06 0.72
N ASN A 94 1.20 -7.47 1.99
CA ASN A 94 2.26 -8.32 2.53
C ASN A 94 2.35 -9.68 1.82
N VAL A 95 1.21 -10.30 1.49
CA VAL A 95 1.20 -11.53 0.67
C VAL A 95 1.68 -11.25 -0.75
N GLY A 96 1.31 -10.12 -1.34
CA GLY A 96 1.72 -9.72 -2.68
C GLY A 96 3.23 -9.59 -2.85
N THR A 97 3.96 -9.13 -1.81
CA THR A 97 5.44 -9.02 -1.81
C THR A 97 6.13 -10.35 -2.14
N THR A 98 5.48 -11.48 -1.84
CA THR A 98 6.08 -12.82 -2.04
C THR A 98 6.33 -13.14 -3.51
N ILE A 99 5.61 -12.49 -4.44
CA ILE A 99 5.82 -12.63 -5.89
C ILE A 99 7.24 -12.22 -6.28
N THR A 100 7.85 -11.24 -5.59
CA THR A 100 9.21 -10.80 -5.89
C THR A 100 10.24 -11.90 -5.65
N ALA A 101 10.10 -12.67 -4.56
CA ALA A 101 10.99 -13.80 -4.28
C ALA A 101 10.89 -14.87 -5.38
N TRP A 102 9.68 -15.16 -5.86
CA TRP A 102 9.46 -16.07 -6.98
C TRP A 102 10.03 -15.53 -8.30
N LEU A 103 9.86 -14.24 -8.58
CA LEU A 103 10.43 -13.60 -9.76
C LEU A 103 11.96 -13.76 -9.78
N ILE A 104 12.62 -13.45 -8.66
CA ILE A 104 14.08 -13.56 -8.52
C ILE A 104 14.51 -15.04 -8.55
N SER A 105 13.80 -15.94 -7.88
CA SER A 105 14.22 -17.35 -7.80
C SER A 105 14.00 -18.12 -9.10
N LEU A 106 13.01 -17.75 -9.92
CA LEU A 106 12.74 -18.42 -11.20
C LEU A 106 13.46 -17.80 -12.40
N LEU A 107 13.79 -16.51 -12.32
CA LEU A 107 14.39 -15.76 -13.44
C LEU A 107 15.76 -15.17 -13.07
N GLY A 108 15.94 -14.69 -11.84
CA GLY A 108 17.08 -13.89 -11.42
C GLY A 108 18.43 -14.59 -11.47
N PHE A 109 18.47 -15.88 -11.18
CA PHE A 109 19.71 -16.67 -11.18
C PHE A 109 20.02 -17.35 -12.51
N LYS A 110 19.17 -17.17 -13.54
CA LYS A 110 19.42 -17.71 -14.88
C LYS A 110 20.40 -16.80 -15.61
N VAL A 111 21.62 -17.27 -15.84
CA VAL A 111 22.71 -16.54 -16.54
C VAL A 111 22.25 -16.00 -17.92
N LYS A 112 21.35 -16.73 -18.60
CA LYS A 112 20.77 -16.30 -19.89
C LYS A 112 19.87 -15.06 -19.79
N ILE A 113 19.32 -14.72 -18.62
CA ILE A 113 18.40 -13.59 -18.48
C ILE A 113 19.14 -12.24 -18.50
N SER A 114 20.36 -12.18 -17.96
CA SER A 114 21.23 -11.01 -18.15
C SER A 114 21.59 -10.82 -19.62
N ALA A 115 21.89 -11.91 -20.35
CA ALA A 115 22.22 -11.86 -21.77
C ALA A 115 21.08 -11.37 -22.67
N ILE A 116 19.80 -11.61 -22.30
CA ILE A 116 18.64 -11.07 -23.02
C ILE A 116 18.28 -9.64 -22.59
N ALA A 117 18.85 -9.09 -21.52
CA ALA A 117 18.52 -7.75 -21.05
C ALA A 117 18.85 -6.68 -22.10
N LEU A 118 20.01 -6.77 -22.76
CA LEU A 118 20.38 -5.86 -23.85
C LEU A 118 19.43 -5.97 -25.07
N PRO A 119 19.08 -7.18 -25.58
CA PRO A 119 17.99 -7.33 -26.55
C PRO A 119 16.65 -6.72 -26.12
N ILE A 120 16.24 -6.90 -24.86
CA ILE A 120 15.01 -6.28 -24.33
C ILE A 120 15.10 -4.75 -24.38
N ILE A 121 16.25 -4.17 -24.00
CA ILE A 121 16.49 -2.72 -24.10
C ILE A 121 16.48 -2.27 -25.56
N ALA A 122 17.05 -3.03 -26.49
CA ALA A 122 17.06 -2.71 -27.91
C ALA A 122 15.64 -2.60 -28.49
N ILE A 123 14.67 -3.35 -27.95
CA ILE A 123 13.25 -3.27 -28.31
C ILE A 123 12.54 -2.14 -27.52
N GLY A 124 12.77 -2.07 -26.21
CA GLY A 124 12.12 -1.12 -25.32
C GLY A 124 12.52 0.34 -25.59
N MET A 125 13.78 0.60 -25.91
CA MET A 125 14.30 1.96 -26.11
C MET A 125 13.59 2.67 -27.29
N PRO A 126 13.46 2.09 -28.49
CA PRO A 126 12.64 2.68 -29.56
C PRO A 126 11.18 2.90 -29.17
N MET A 127 10.57 1.95 -28.44
CA MET A 127 9.18 2.07 -27.96
C MET A 127 8.99 3.28 -27.04
N MET A 128 10.01 3.66 -26.27
CA MET A 128 9.99 4.82 -25.37
C MET A 128 9.84 6.16 -26.10
N PHE A 129 10.33 6.23 -27.35
CA PHE A 129 10.21 7.42 -28.20
C PHE A 129 8.90 7.47 -29.01
N SER A 130 8.06 6.43 -28.94
CA SER A 130 6.77 6.39 -29.63
C SER A 130 5.84 7.51 -29.15
N SER A 131 5.10 8.15 -30.05
CA SER A 131 4.05 9.11 -29.68
C SER A 131 2.89 8.47 -28.90
N ASN A 132 2.75 7.15 -28.94
CA ASN A 132 1.70 6.41 -28.22
C ASN A 132 2.05 6.22 -26.74
N ARG A 133 1.25 6.83 -25.85
CA ARG A 133 1.45 6.78 -24.39
C ARG A 133 1.47 5.36 -23.80
N LYS A 134 0.64 4.44 -24.33
CA LYS A 134 0.64 3.04 -23.87
C LYS A 134 1.94 2.33 -24.27
N MET A 135 2.44 2.61 -25.47
CA MET A 135 3.71 2.05 -25.96
C MET A 135 4.89 2.53 -25.12
N LYS A 136 4.92 3.83 -24.76
CA LYS A 136 5.91 4.37 -23.81
C LYS A 136 5.85 3.67 -22.45
N SER A 137 4.65 3.42 -21.95
CA SER A 137 4.46 2.76 -20.65
C SER A 137 4.99 1.32 -20.67
N TRP A 138 4.71 0.57 -21.74
CA TRP A 138 5.30 -0.76 -21.93
C TRP A 138 6.81 -0.74 -22.15
N ALA A 139 7.33 0.32 -22.79
CA ALA A 139 8.77 0.53 -22.90
C ALA A 139 9.44 0.66 -21.53
N GLU A 140 8.84 1.44 -20.62
CA GLU A 140 9.31 1.54 -19.23
C GLU A 140 9.26 0.19 -18.51
N VAL A 141 8.22 -0.63 -18.72
CA VAL A 141 8.16 -2.00 -18.16
C VAL A 141 9.34 -2.84 -18.66
N LEU A 142 9.60 -2.86 -19.97
CA LEU A 142 10.68 -3.66 -20.57
C LEU A 142 12.06 -3.18 -20.14
N ILE A 143 12.30 -1.87 -20.17
CA ILE A 143 13.59 -1.27 -19.76
C ILE A 143 13.81 -1.49 -18.26
N GLY A 144 12.79 -1.27 -17.43
CA GLY A 144 12.86 -1.50 -15.99
C GLY A 144 13.15 -2.97 -15.67
N PHE A 145 12.49 -3.90 -16.36
CA PHE A 145 12.78 -5.34 -16.26
C PHE A 145 14.24 -5.64 -16.62
N ALA A 146 14.74 -5.14 -17.75
CA ALA A 146 16.13 -5.37 -18.16
C ALA A 146 17.15 -4.80 -17.14
N LEU A 147 16.94 -3.58 -16.66
CA LEU A 147 17.80 -2.94 -15.65
C LEU A 147 17.78 -3.68 -14.31
N LEU A 148 16.62 -4.21 -13.91
CA LEU A 148 16.48 -5.04 -12.72
C LEU A 148 17.39 -6.27 -12.81
N PHE A 149 17.30 -7.04 -13.89
CA PHE A 149 18.13 -8.25 -14.03
C PHE A 149 19.61 -7.95 -14.25
N MET A 150 19.95 -6.87 -14.98
CA MET A 150 21.34 -6.41 -15.09
C MET A 150 21.89 -6.02 -13.72
N GLY A 151 21.13 -5.28 -12.90
CA GLY A 151 21.51 -4.92 -11.55
C GLY A 151 21.71 -6.15 -10.66
N LEU A 152 20.83 -7.16 -10.77
CA LEU A 152 20.95 -8.42 -10.03
C LEU A 152 22.19 -9.21 -10.42
N ASP A 153 22.51 -9.28 -11.71
CA ASP A 153 23.71 -9.95 -12.23
C ASP A 153 24.99 -9.26 -11.75
N HIS A 154 25.03 -7.92 -11.78
CA HIS A 154 26.13 -7.16 -11.22
C HIS A 154 26.21 -7.29 -9.69
N LEU A 155 25.09 -7.39 -8.98
CA LEU A 155 25.07 -7.66 -7.54
C LEU A 155 25.72 -9.03 -7.25
N LYS A 156 25.37 -10.08 -8.00
CA LYS A 156 26.00 -11.40 -7.89
C LYS A 156 27.51 -11.34 -8.13
N GLY A 157 27.96 -10.58 -9.15
CA GLY A 157 29.37 -10.45 -9.49
C GLY A 157 30.18 -9.53 -8.58
N ALA A 158 29.54 -8.54 -7.94
CA ALA A 158 30.19 -7.57 -7.05
C ALA A 158 30.38 -8.11 -5.63
N VAL A 159 29.60 -9.11 -5.23
CA VAL A 159 29.79 -9.79 -3.96
C VAL A 159 31.03 -10.67 -4.07
N PRO A 160 32.12 -10.38 -3.31
CA PRO A 160 33.34 -11.16 -3.39
C PRO A 160 33.08 -12.61 -2.99
N ASP A 161 33.82 -13.57 -3.53
CA ASP A 161 33.77 -14.96 -3.08
C ASP A 161 34.30 -15.07 -1.64
N LEU A 162 33.37 -15.07 -0.68
CA LEU A 162 33.68 -15.12 0.74
C LEU A 162 33.94 -16.55 1.23
N GLN A 163 33.63 -17.58 0.43
CA GLN A 163 33.99 -18.97 0.78
C GLN A 163 35.50 -19.20 0.72
N ALA A 164 36.21 -18.41 -0.08
CA ALA A 164 37.67 -18.41 -0.10
C ALA A 164 38.29 -17.83 1.20
N ASN A 165 37.50 -17.21 2.08
CA ASN A 165 37.97 -16.62 3.33
C ASN A 165 37.61 -17.49 4.56
N SER A 166 38.59 -18.23 5.05
CA SER A 166 38.47 -19.10 6.23
C SER A 166 38.07 -18.37 7.53
N GLU A 167 38.43 -17.09 7.68
CA GLU A 167 38.06 -16.27 8.85
C GLU A 167 36.57 -15.90 8.80
N PHE A 168 36.06 -15.58 7.61
CA PHE A 168 34.64 -15.31 7.41
C PHE A 168 33.76 -16.55 7.63
N LEU A 169 34.20 -17.71 7.13
CA LEU A 169 33.49 -18.98 7.34
C LEU A 169 33.45 -19.39 8.81
N SER A 170 34.55 -19.22 9.54
CA SER A 170 34.62 -19.51 10.97
C SER A 170 33.79 -18.52 11.80
N PHE A 171 33.81 -17.23 11.45
CA PHE A 171 32.89 -16.24 12.02
C PHE A 171 31.43 -16.69 11.84
N LEU A 172 31.01 -16.98 10.60
CA LEU A 172 29.64 -17.41 10.33
C LEU A 172 29.26 -18.71 11.06
N ALA A 173 30.15 -19.71 11.09
CA ALA A 173 29.89 -20.97 11.77
C ALA A 173 29.62 -20.80 13.27
N ASN A 174 30.30 -19.85 13.93
CA ASN A 174 30.09 -19.53 15.34
C ASN A 174 28.70 -18.94 15.60
N TYR A 175 28.21 -18.09 14.69
CA TYR A 175 26.90 -17.45 14.84
C TYR A 175 25.74 -18.24 14.24
N ALA A 176 26.01 -19.20 13.35
CA ALA A 176 25.00 -20.05 12.71
C ALA A 176 24.48 -21.16 13.61
N ASN A 177 25.29 -21.65 14.56
CA ASN A 177 25.02 -22.87 15.32
C ASN A 177 24.53 -22.63 16.76
N MET A 178 23.98 -21.45 17.08
CA MET A 178 23.51 -21.10 18.42
C MET A 178 22.01 -21.42 18.64
N GLY A 179 21.40 -22.18 17.74
CA GLY A 179 19.97 -22.52 17.79
C GLY A 179 19.08 -21.28 17.69
N ILE A 180 18.18 -21.11 18.66
CA ILE A 180 17.20 -20.00 18.66
C ILE A 180 17.86 -18.61 18.67
N TYR A 181 19.06 -18.49 19.25
CA TYR A 181 19.79 -17.21 19.28
C TYR A 181 20.22 -16.78 17.88
N SER A 182 20.65 -17.73 17.03
CA SER A 182 20.97 -17.47 15.63
C SER A 182 19.73 -16.97 14.88
N THR A 183 18.58 -17.61 15.09
CA THR A 183 17.31 -17.18 14.49
C THR A 183 16.96 -15.75 14.88
N LEU A 184 16.99 -15.40 16.18
CA LEU A 184 16.67 -14.05 16.64
C LEU A 184 17.67 -13.00 16.12
N MET A 185 18.95 -13.34 16.08
CA MET A 185 19.98 -12.45 15.56
C MET A 185 19.77 -12.15 14.08
N PHE A 186 19.51 -13.18 13.26
CA PHE A 186 19.31 -13.01 11.81
C PHE A 186 17.96 -12.36 11.47
N ILE A 187 16.92 -12.53 12.31
CA ILE A 187 15.72 -11.66 12.26
C ILE A 187 16.13 -10.19 12.45
N GLY A 188 16.95 -9.89 13.46
CA GLY A 188 17.47 -8.53 13.69
C GLY A 188 18.26 -7.98 12.49
N VAL A 189 19.12 -8.80 11.90
CA VAL A 189 19.90 -8.43 10.70
C VAL A 189 18.98 -8.12 9.51
N GLY A 190 18.00 -8.98 9.22
CA GLY A 190 17.03 -8.75 8.15
C GLY A 190 16.19 -7.48 8.36
N THR A 191 15.78 -7.21 9.60
CA THR A 191 15.10 -5.96 9.96
C THR A 191 15.99 -4.76 9.68
N MET A 192 17.24 -4.74 10.16
CA MET A 192 18.17 -3.63 9.92
C MET A 192 18.50 -3.44 8.45
N LEU A 193 18.74 -4.52 7.71
CA LEU A 193 18.97 -4.49 6.27
C LEU A 193 17.82 -3.76 5.56
N THR A 194 16.59 -4.12 5.88
CA THR A 194 15.41 -3.52 5.27
C THR A 194 15.17 -2.08 5.72
N LEU A 195 15.48 -1.73 6.97
CA LEU A 195 15.38 -0.34 7.44
C LEU A 195 16.35 0.59 6.71
N ILE A 196 17.55 0.12 6.40
CA ILE A 196 18.58 0.88 5.69
C ILE A 196 18.22 0.98 4.20
N VAL A 197 17.90 -0.14 3.58
CA VAL A 197 17.62 -0.21 2.13
C VAL A 197 16.23 0.34 1.78
N GLN A 198 15.28 0.30 2.73
CA GLN A 198 13.88 0.74 2.60
C GLN A 198 13.10 0.08 1.45
N SER A 199 13.58 -1.06 0.96
CA SER A 199 12.97 -1.84 -0.10
C SER A 199 13.01 -3.32 0.26
N SER A 200 11.83 -3.94 0.47
CA SER A 200 11.70 -5.39 0.71
C SER A 200 12.30 -6.19 -0.42
N SER A 201 12.01 -5.81 -1.65
CA SER A 201 12.45 -6.53 -2.84
C SER A 201 13.97 -6.53 -2.97
N ALA A 202 14.63 -5.43 -2.58
CA ALA A 202 16.08 -5.34 -2.57
C ALA A 202 16.72 -6.12 -1.40
N ALA A 203 16.14 -6.04 -0.19
CA ALA A 203 16.59 -6.85 0.94
C ALA A 203 16.50 -8.36 0.65
N MET A 204 15.35 -8.80 0.14
CA MET A 204 15.10 -10.18 -0.29
C MET A 204 16.09 -10.63 -1.38
N ALA A 205 16.41 -9.75 -2.34
CA ALA A 205 17.40 -10.06 -3.38
C ALA A 205 18.79 -10.30 -2.77
N ILE A 206 19.23 -9.46 -1.84
CA ILE A 206 20.50 -9.63 -1.13
C ILE A 206 20.51 -10.95 -0.36
N THR A 207 19.45 -11.25 0.39
CA THR A 207 19.31 -12.51 1.15
C THR A 207 19.36 -13.74 0.24
N LEU A 208 18.66 -13.70 -0.90
CA LEU A 208 18.69 -14.77 -1.90
C LEU A 208 20.09 -14.95 -2.51
N ILE A 209 20.81 -13.86 -2.81
CA ILE A 209 22.17 -13.92 -3.36
C ILE A 209 23.13 -14.53 -2.34
N MET A 210 23.11 -14.04 -1.09
CA MET A 210 23.97 -14.56 -0.02
C MET A 210 23.75 -16.06 0.20
N CYS A 211 22.52 -16.52 0.08
CA CYS A 211 22.20 -17.93 0.23
C CYS A 211 22.57 -18.76 -1.02
N ASN A 212 22.33 -18.25 -2.22
CA ASN A 212 22.73 -18.91 -3.47
C ASN A 212 24.26 -19.04 -3.59
N MET A 213 25.02 -18.11 -3.01
CA MET A 213 26.49 -18.18 -2.90
C MET A 213 26.95 -19.05 -1.72
N GLY A 214 26.03 -19.62 -0.93
CA GLY A 214 26.34 -20.50 0.20
C GLY A 214 26.92 -19.80 1.42
N TYR A 215 26.76 -18.47 1.57
CA TYR A 215 27.27 -17.74 2.74
C TYR A 215 26.38 -17.89 3.95
N ILE A 216 25.08 -17.98 3.74
CA ILE A 216 24.11 -18.22 4.81
C ILE A 216 23.29 -19.46 4.45
N PRO A 217 23.08 -20.39 5.38
CA PRO A 217 22.23 -21.55 5.15
C PRO A 217 20.75 -21.12 5.11
N PHE A 218 19.90 -22.02 4.62
CA PHE A 218 18.47 -21.76 4.41
C PHE A 218 17.75 -21.23 5.65
N GLU A 219 18.07 -21.75 6.82
CA GLU A 219 17.45 -21.39 8.10
C GLU A 219 17.75 -19.94 8.46
N LEU A 220 19.00 -19.49 8.29
CA LEU A 220 19.37 -18.11 8.59
C LEU A 220 18.79 -17.15 7.56
N ALA A 221 18.74 -17.55 6.29
CA ALA A 221 18.06 -16.78 5.25
C ALA A 221 16.56 -16.65 5.53
N ALA A 222 15.90 -17.72 5.95
CA ALA A 222 14.50 -17.71 6.36
C ALA A 222 14.27 -16.78 7.57
N ALA A 223 15.16 -16.81 8.56
CA ALA A 223 15.13 -15.90 9.69
C ALA A 223 15.30 -14.43 9.26
N MET A 224 16.21 -14.13 8.31
CA MET A 224 16.34 -12.80 7.73
C MET A 224 15.05 -12.33 7.07
N VAL A 225 14.39 -13.17 6.26
CA VAL A 225 13.12 -12.83 5.59
C VAL A 225 12.03 -12.45 6.60
N LEU A 226 11.95 -13.11 7.76
CA LEU A 226 11.05 -12.69 8.85
C LEU A 226 11.39 -11.29 9.37
N GLY A 227 12.68 -11.03 9.56
CA GLY A 227 13.21 -9.72 9.90
C GLY A 227 12.88 -8.64 8.87
N GLU A 228 13.03 -8.95 7.59
CA GLU A 228 12.72 -8.05 6.48
C GLU A 228 11.25 -7.63 6.51
N ASN A 229 10.33 -8.57 6.77
CA ASN A 229 8.90 -8.27 6.90
C ASN A 229 8.60 -7.28 8.03
N ILE A 230 9.33 -7.33 9.15
CA ILE A 230 9.25 -6.28 10.18
C ILE A 230 9.78 -4.96 9.64
N GLY A 231 10.98 -4.98 9.02
CA GLY A 231 11.65 -3.78 8.53
C GLY A 231 10.83 -2.99 7.51
N THR A 232 10.07 -3.65 6.62
CA THR A 232 9.25 -2.97 5.59
C THR A 232 8.24 -1.96 6.15
N THR A 233 7.81 -2.15 7.39
CA THR A 233 6.80 -1.33 8.06
C THR A 233 7.26 0.11 8.30
N ILE A 234 8.57 0.40 8.23
CA ILE A 234 9.11 1.73 8.45
C ILE A 234 8.56 2.74 7.44
N THR A 235 8.38 2.34 6.19
CA THR A 235 7.98 3.24 5.10
C THR A 235 6.58 3.81 5.34
N ALA A 236 5.63 2.97 5.76
CA ALA A 236 4.29 3.38 6.16
C ALA A 236 4.31 4.28 7.40
N ASN A 237 5.15 3.97 8.39
CA ASN A 237 5.27 4.77 9.61
C ASN A 237 5.85 6.16 9.32
N VAL A 238 6.89 6.26 8.49
CA VAL A 238 7.46 7.54 8.03
C VAL A 238 6.42 8.37 7.29
N ALA A 239 5.68 7.76 6.35
CA ALA A 239 4.62 8.45 5.62
C ALA A 239 3.50 8.96 6.55
N ALA A 240 3.16 8.22 7.60
CA ALA A 240 2.12 8.58 8.54
C ALA A 240 2.51 9.69 9.54
N VAL A 241 3.80 10.04 9.69
CA VAL A 241 4.25 11.06 10.65
C VAL A 241 3.55 12.39 10.43
N VAL A 242 3.43 12.80 9.17
CA VAL A 242 2.79 14.05 8.72
C VAL A 242 1.27 13.92 8.52
N GLY A 243 0.70 12.73 8.76
CA GLY A 243 -0.72 12.46 8.59
C GLY A 243 -1.55 12.61 9.87
N ASN A 244 -2.87 12.47 9.69
CA ASN A 244 -3.87 12.47 10.75
C ASN A 244 -3.78 11.22 11.66
N VAL A 245 -4.64 11.12 12.68
CA VAL A 245 -4.63 9.98 13.60
C VAL A 245 -4.90 8.64 12.90
N HIS A 246 -5.73 8.64 11.86
CA HIS A 246 -6.12 7.43 11.13
C HIS A 246 -4.96 6.88 10.30
N ALA A 247 -4.22 7.75 9.61
CA ALA A 247 -2.99 7.41 8.89
C ALA A 247 -1.97 6.75 9.82
N LYS A 248 -1.79 7.31 11.02
CA LYS A 248 -0.92 6.75 12.08
C LYS A 248 -1.43 5.40 12.59
N ARG A 249 -2.74 5.23 12.75
CA ARG A 249 -3.34 3.93 13.13
C ARG A 249 -3.14 2.87 12.05
N ALA A 250 -3.29 3.20 10.77
CA ALA A 250 -3.07 2.27 9.67
C ALA A 250 -1.59 1.81 9.60
N ALA A 251 -0.64 2.75 9.73
CA ALA A 251 0.78 2.42 9.79
C ALA A 251 1.14 1.54 11.02
N LYS A 252 0.57 1.84 12.20
CA LYS A 252 0.74 0.99 13.38
C LYS A 252 0.11 -0.40 13.20
N ALA A 253 -1.01 -0.50 12.49
CA ALA A 253 -1.63 -1.79 12.21
C ALA A 253 -0.75 -2.66 11.32
N HIS A 254 -0.08 -2.06 10.31
CA HIS A 254 0.94 -2.75 9.50
C HIS A 254 2.10 -3.26 10.36
N PHE A 255 2.58 -2.44 11.30
CA PHE A 255 3.63 -2.84 12.24
C PHE A 255 3.19 -4.02 13.12
N ILE A 256 2.03 -3.93 13.77
CA ILE A 256 1.50 -4.99 14.65
C ILE A 256 1.28 -6.29 13.89
N PHE A 257 0.73 -6.23 12.67
CA PHE A 257 0.50 -7.42 11.84
C PHE A 257 1.80 -8.19 11.56
N ASN A 258 2.88 -7.49 11.22
CA ASN A 258 4.18 -8.12 10.94
C ASN A 258 4.86 -8.63 12.21
N ILE A 259 4.84 -7.85 13.31
CA ILE A 259 5.42 -8.26 14.58
C ILE A 259 4.74 -9.52 15.12
N PHE A 260 3.41 -9.56 15.13
CA PHE A 260 2.67 -10.75 15.55
C PHE A 260 3.01 -11.95 14.64
N GLY A 261 3.10 -11.70 13.33
CA GLY A 261 3.52 -12.69 12.34
C GLY A 261 4.83 -13.38 12.72
N VAL A 262 5.85 -12.57 12.99
CA VAL A 262 7.16 -13.10 13.37
C VAL A 262 7.13 -13.80 14.73
N ILE A 263 6.36 -13.32 15.70
CA ILE A 263 6.26 -13.94 17.03
C ILE A 263 5.76 -15.39 16.93
N TRP A 264 4.64 -15.64 16.23
CA TRP A 264 4.13 -17.01 16.12
C TRP A 264 5.06 -17.88 15.26
N MET A 265 5.70 -17.30 14.24
CA MET A 265 6.64 -18.03 13.40
C MET A 265 7.90 -18.43 14.17
N ILE A 266 8.41 -17.62 15.09
CA ILE A 266 9.54 -18.00 15.96
C ILE A 266 9.22 -19.30 16.73
N ILE A 267 7.99 -19.44 17.23
CA ILE A 267 7.54 -20.63 17.95
C ILE A 267 7.44 -21.84 17.00
N ALA A 268 6.95 -21.63 15.77
CA ALA A 268 6.78 -22.69 14.77
C ALA A 268 8.02 -22.97 13.91
N PHE A 269 9.11 -22.22 14.10
CA PHE A 269 10.18 -22.05 13.10
C PHE A 269 10.82 -23.37 12.67
N SER A 270 11.27 -24.18 13.62
CA SER A 270 11.91 -25.48 13.34
C SER A 270 10.99 -26.42 12.58
N TYR A 271 9.72 -26.54 13.00
CA TYR A 271 8.73 -27.36 12.30
C TYR A 271 8.50 -26.87 10.87
N PHE A 272 8.46 -25.55 10.68
CA PHE A 272 8.22 -24.93 9.38
C PHE A 272 9.36 -25.22 8.39
N ILE A 273 10.60 -25.07 8.83
CA ILE A 273 11.80 -25.39 8.03
C ILE A 273 11.79 -26.87 7.61
N THR A 274 11.62 -27.79 8.56
CA THR A 274 11.58 -29.24 8.26
C THR A 274 10.41 -29.61 7.35
N SER A 275 9.26 -28.95 7.50
CA SER A 275 8.09 -29.19 6.64
C SER A 275 8.33 -28.76 5.19
N ILE A 276 9.01 -27.63 4.97
CA ILE A 276 9.36 -27.16 3.63
C ILE A 276 10.38 -28.10 2.98
N ASP A 277 11.41 -28.48 3.73
CA ASP A 277 12.39 -29.44 3.26
C ASP A 277 11.74 -30.78 2.88
N GLY A 278 10.90 -31.34 3.76
CA GLY A 278 10.13 -32.54 3.49
C GLY A 278 9.20 -32.40 2.27
N PHE A 279 8.53 -31.25 2.10
CA PHE A 279 7.72 -30.97 0.92
C PHE A 279 8.56 -30.97 -0.36
N MET A 280 9.73 -30.34 -0.35
CA MET A 280 10.61 -30.26 -1.53
C MET A 280 11.22 -31.62 -1.88
N GLN A 281 11.54 -32.43 -0.87
CA GLN A 281 12.04 -33.79 -1.05
C GLN A 281 10.96 -34.76 -1.54
N ASN A 282 9.71 -34.61 -1.10
CA ASN A 282 8.59 -35.44 -1.57
C ASN A 282 8.20 -35.10 -3.02
N ASN A 283 8.46 -33.86 -3.46
CA ASN A 283 8.14 -33.39 -4.81
C ASN A 283 9.38 -33.23 -5.69
N LYS A 284 10.38 -34.12 -5.51
CA LYS A 284 11.70 -34.06 -6.17
C LYS A 284 11.64 -33.73 -7.66
N GLY A 285 10.86 -34.44 -8.46
CA GLY A 285 10.80 -34.20 -9.92
C GLY A 285 10.32 -32.79 -10.30
N PHE A 286 9.33 -32.24 -9.58
CA PHE A 286 8.87 -30.87 -9.82
C PHE A 286 9.90 -29.84 -9.37
N ILE A 287 10.47 -30.02 -8.18
CA ILE A 287 11.47 -29.09 -7.63
C ILE A 287 12.76 -29.11 -8.45
N GLN A 288 13.20 -30.30 -8.86
CA GLN A 288 14.37 -30.47 -9.71
C GLN A 288 14.20 -29.71 -11.03
N ASN A 289 13.04 -29.77 -11.68
CA ASN A 289 12.79 -28.97 -12.88
C ASN A 289 12.93 -27.45 -12.63
N LEU A 290 12.47 -26.96 -11.48
CA LEU A 290 12.63 -25.55 -11.11
C LEU A 290 14.10 -25.19 -10.86
N VAL A 291 14.81 -26.01 -10.08
CA VAL A 291 16.22 -25.81 -9.71
C VAL A 291 17.16 -25.99 -10.91
N GLU A 292 16.99 -27.02 -11.73
CA GLU A 292 17.77 -27.26 -12.94
C GLU A 292 17.53 -26.19 -14.00
N SER A 293 16.31 -25.63 -14.10
CA SER A 293 16.09 -24.49 -14.98
C SER A 293 17.00 -23.31 -14.62
N ASN A 294 17.37 -23.18 -13.34
CA ASN A 294 18.31 -22.18 -12.84
C ASN A 294 19.78 -22.58 -13.03
N ALA A 295 20.10 -23.89 -13.02
CA ALA A 295 21.47 -24.42 -13.09
C ALA A 295 21.99 -24.74 -14.51
N LYS A 296 21.10 -24.92 -15.50
CA LYS A 296 21.43 -25.32 -16.91
C LYS A 296 22.26 -24.31 -17.73
N THR A 297 22.97 -23.40 -17.07
CA THR A 297 23.87 -22.42 -17.71
C THR A 297 25.26 -22.35 -17.10
N GLU A 298 25.57 -23.18 -16.09
CA GLU A 298 26.95 -23.43 -15.64
C GLU A 298 27.52 -24.72 -16.28
N SER A 299 27.07 -25.10 -17.49
CA SER A 299 27.76 -26.15 -18.21
C SER A 299 29.12 -25.59 -18.64
N LEU A 300 30.18 -26.18 -18.10
CA LEU A 300 31.56 -26.03 -18.55
C LEU A 300 31.61 -25.97 -20.08
N GLY A 301 32.54 -25.17 -20.62
CA GLY A 301 32.73 -24.95 -22.05
C GLY A 301 32.62 -26.25 -22.85
N ASP A 302 32.07 -26.15 -24.07
CA ASP A 302 31.44 -27.21 -24.85
C ASP A 302 32.27 -28.50 -25.15
N GLU A 303 33.49 -28.66 -24.64
CA GLU A 303 34.35 -29.83 -24.88
C GLU A 303 35.21 -30.15 -23.65
N MET A 304 35.04 -31.36 -23.07
CA MET A 304 35.98 -31.90 -22.07
C MET A 304 36.94 -32.90 -22.74
N ILE A 305 38.24 -32.74 -22.51
CA ILE A 305 39.29 -33.61 -23.06
C ILE A 305 39.76 -34.58 -21.97
N PHE A 306 39.49 -35.87 -22.12
CA PHE A 306 39.91 -36.90 -21.17
C PHE A 306 41.02 -37.78 -21.74
N ASN A 307 41.94 -38.20 -20.89
CA ASN A 307 42.89 -39.27 -21.20
C ASN A 307 42.27 -40.61 -20.75
N CYS A 308 41.72 -41.38 -21.68
CA CYS A 308 41.11 -42.68 -21.38
C CYS A 308 41.81 -43.76 -22.19
N THR A 309 42.52 -44.64 -21.49
CA THR A 309 43.20 -45.82 -22.07
C THR A 309 42.43 -47.12 -21.81
N ASP A 310 41.37 -47.08 -21.01
CA ASP A 310 40.53 -48.24 -20.70
C ASP A 310 39.58 -48.59 -21.86
N THR A 311 39.68 -49.82 -22.36
CA THR A 311 38.97 -50.25 -23.57
C THR A 311 37.47 -50.50 -23.31
N ALA A 312 37.10 -50.84 -22.07
CA ALA A 312 35.70 -51.04 -21.67
C ALA A 312 34.94 -49.70 -21.65
N THR A 313 35.53 -48.67 -21.05
CA THR A 313 35.00 -47.30 -21.02
C THR A 313 34.83 -46.76 -22.43
N ILE A 314 35.85 -46.90 -23.31
CA ILE A 314 35.76 -46.47 -24.72
C ILE A 314 34.62 -47.16 -25.46
N SER A 315 34.46 -48.48 -25.25
CA SER A 315 33.41 -49.26 -25.91
C SER A 315 32.02 -48.84 -25.45
N TRP A 316 31.84 -48.56 -24.15
CA TRP A 316 30.58 -48.09 -23.60
C TRP A 316 30.20 -46.69 -24.12
N ILE A 317 31.16 -45.75 -24.19
CA ILE A 317 30.92 -44.43 -24.78
C ILE A 317 30.48 -44.57 -26.23
N THR A 318 31.21 -45.38 -27.00
CA THR A 318 30.96 -45.58 -28.44
C THR A 318 29.62 -46.27 -28.71
N ALA A 319 29.15 -47.14 -27.80
CA ALA A 319 27.83 -47.76 -27.88
C ALA A 319 26.69 -46.75 -27.66
N ASN A 320 26.92 -45.68 -26.92
CA ASN A 320 25.96 -44.62 -26.61
C ASN A 320 26.13 -43.43 -27.56
N LYS A 321 25.81 -43.64 -28.85
CA LYS A 321 26.11 -42.82 -30.05
C LYS A 321 25.64 -41.34 -30.07
N GLY A 322 25.20 -40.76 -28.95
CA GLY A 322 24.85 -39.35 -28.83
C GLY A 322 26.03 -38.44 -28.48
N LEU A 323 27.20 -39.00 -28.19
CA LEU A 323 28.40 -38.28 -27.78
C LEU A 323 29.34 -38.13 -28.98
N THR A 324 29.69 -36.89 -29.34
CA THR A 324 30.65 -36.63 -30.43
C THR A 324 32.06 -36.93 -29.92
N ILE A 325 32.65 -38.05 -30.37
CA ILE A 325 34.06 -38.35 -30.14
C ILE A 325 34.88 -37.75 -31.29
N THR A 326 35.67 -36.71 -31.00
CA THR A 326 36.68 -36.19 -31.93
C THR A 326 38.05 -36.74 -31.51
N GLU A 327 38.61 -37.66 -32.28
CA GLU A 327 39.89 -38.30 -31.96
C GLU A 327 41.06 -37.34 -32.26
N TYR A 328 41.82 -36.93 -31.23
CA TYR A 328 43.12 -36.26 -31.43
C TYR A 328 44.26 -37.22 -31.09
N LYS A 329 44.80 -37.90 -32.10
CA LYS A 329 45.98 -38.77 -31.96
C LYS A 329 47.25 -37.90 -31.88
N THR A 330 47.88 -37.84 -30.71
CA THR A 330 49.32 -37.57 -30.62
C THR A 330 50.04 -38.87 -30.27
N ALA A 331 51.27 -39.04 -30.78
CA ALA A 331 52.00 -40.31 -30.88
C ALA A 331 52.29 -41.07 -29.57
N LYS A 332 51.76 -40.66 -28.42
CA LYS A 332 51.97 -41.32 -27.13
C LYS A 332 50.76 -41.47 -26.19
N ASN A 333 49.59 -40.84 -26.43
CA ASN A 333 48.40 -41.00 -25.59
C ASN A 333 47.10 -40.81 -26.42
N SER A 334 46.10 -41.66 -26.19
CA SER A 334 44.76 -41.55 -26.79
C SER A 334 43.90 -40.62 -25.93
N TYR A 335 43.44 -39.50 -26.48
CA TYR A 335 42.53 -38.58 -25.81
C TYR A 335 41.13 -38.64 -26.41
N LEU A 336 40.11 -38.57 -25.56
CA LEU A 336 38.69 -38.57 -25.91
C LEU A 336 38.10 -37.20 -25.57
N ILE A 337 37.62 -36.48 -26.58
CA ILE A 337 36.77 -35.31 -26.37
C ILE A 337 35.34 -35.79 -26.24
N VAL A 338 34.68 -35.44 -25.14
CA VAL A 338 33.29 -35.82 -24.89
C VAL A 338 32.52 -34.59 -24.42
N ASN A 339 31.29 -34.45 -24.87
CA ASN A 339 30.45 -33.30 -24.53
C ASN A 339 29.87 -33.42 -23.10
N ASN A 340 29.20 -32.37 -22.63
CA ASN A 340 28.60 -32.30 -21.29
C ASN A 340 27.51 -33.38 -21.02
N ASP A 341 26.98 -34.05 -22.04
CA ASP A 341 26.00 -35.14 -21.86
C ASP A 341 26.65 -36.41 -21.31
N PHE A 342 27.98 -36.51 -21.36
CA PHE A 342 28.73 -37.66 -20.87
C PHE A 342 28.63 -37.85 -19.36
N ALA A 343 28.69 -36.78 -18.57
CA ALA A 343 28.59 -36.86 -17.12
C ALA A 343 27.20 -37.34 -16.66
N ASN A 344 26.13 -36.91 -17.37
CA ASN A 344 24.76 -37.37 -17.13
C ASN A 344 24.60 -38.86 -17.46
N LEU A 345 25.22 -39.31 -18.54
CA LEU A 345 25.22 -40.72 -18.94
C LEU A 345 25.98 -41.60 -17.95
N ILE A 346 27.13 -41.13 -17.42
CA ILE A 346 27.87 -41.89 -16.41
C ILE A 346 27.07 -41.94 -15.10
N ALA A 347 26.42 -40.83 -14.71
CA ALA A 347 25.60 -40.79 -13.52
C ALA A 347 24.42 -41.79 -13.55
N SER A 348 23.92 -42.14 -14.74
CA SER A 348 22.87 -43.14 -14.97
C SER A 348 23.39 -44.54 -15.34
N SER A 349 24.71 -44.76 -15.35
CA SER A 349 25.33 -46.03 -15.70
C SER A 349 25.34 -47.00 -14.51
N ASP A 350 24.92 -48.26 -14.76
CA ASP A 350 25.01 -49.35 -13.80
C ASP A 350 26.35 -50.13 -13.87
N ASN A 351 27.29 -49.67 -14.71
CA ASN A 351 28.58 -50.36 -14.89
C ASN A 351 29.60 -49.93 -13.81
N GLU A 352 29.97 -50.88 -12.95
CA GLU A 352 30.84 -50.67 -11.78
C GLU A 352 32.27 -50.25 -12.15
N GLU A 353 32.82 -50.74 -13.27
CA GLU A 353 34.14 -50.31 -13.77
C GLU A 353 34.12 -48.85 -14.21
N ILE A 354 33.04 -48.42 -14.86
CA ILE A 354 32.86 -47.03 -15.32
C ILE A 354 32.66 -46.09 -14.14
N LEU A 355 31.88 -46.51 -13.15
CA LEU A 355 31.69 -45.75 -11.91
C LEU A 355 33.03 -45.59 -11.16
N ASN A 356 33.81 -46.67 -11.02
CA ASN A 356 35.13 -46.62 -10.38
C ASN A 356 36.13 -45.77 -11.18
N TRP A 357 36.15 -45.89 -12.50
CA TRP A 357 36.95 -45.03 -13.36
C TRP A 357 36.58 -43.56 -13.19
N SER A 358 35.28 -43.24 -13.17
CA SER A 358 34.79 -41.88 -13.00
C SER A 358 35.20 -41.27 -11.66
N ASN A 359 35.15 -42.05 -10.57
CA ASN A 359 35.55 -41.62 -9.23
C ASN A 359 37.06 -41.35 -9.13
N ASN A 360 37.87 -42.01 -9.96
CA ASN A 360 39.32 -41.81 -10.01
C ASN A 360 39.74 -40.62 -10.88
N ASN A 361 38.81 -39.98 -11.60
CA ASN A 361 39.05 -38.79 -12.42
C ASN A 361 38.41 -37.58 -11.75
N SER A 362 39.20 -36.74 -11.08
CA SER A 362 38.70 -35.67 -10.18
C SER A 362 37.69 -34.71 -10.82
N GLU A 363 37.85 -34.37 -12.11
CA GLU A 363 36.93 -33.47 -12.82
C GLU A 363 35.59 -34.14 -13.15
N ILE A 364 35.61 -35.44 -13.49
CA ILE A 364 34.40 -36.23 -13.77
C ILE A 364 33.70 -36.55 -12.45
N ALA A 365 34.44 -36.97 -11.43
CA ALA A 365 33.92 -37.18 -10.09
C ALA A 365 33.25 -35.92 -9.55
N ALA A 366 33.84 -34.74 -9.73
CA ALA A 366 33.24 -33.45 -9.36
C ALA A 366 31.97 -33.15 -10.17
N SER A 367 31.98 -33.43 -11.48
CA SER A 367 30.81 -33.22 -12.35
C SER A 367 29.66 -34.18 -12.03
N ILE A 368 29.96 -35.46 -11.80
CA ILE A 368 28.99 -36.49 -11.39
C ILE A 368 28.50 -36.24 -9.97
N ALA A 369 29.37 -35.83 -9.05
CA ALA A 369 28.96 -35.39 -7.72
C ALA A 369 27.98 -34.21 -7.87
N THR A 370 28.26 -33.22 -8.72
CA THR A 370 27.33 -32.11 -9.00
C THR A 370 25.98 -32.57 -9.56
N ILE A 371 25.93 -33.63 -10.37
CA ILE A 371 24.71 -34.22 -10.93
C ILE A 371 23.95 -35.07 -9.91
N LYS A 372 24.67 -35.84 -9.08
CA LYS A 372 24.10 -36.70 -8.03
C LYS A 372 23.69 -35.91 -6.77
N ASP A 373 24.31 -34.75 -6.55
CA ASP A 373 24.12 -33.86 -5.40
C ASP A 373 23.12 -32.73 -5.69
N VAL A 374 22.30 -32.88 -6.74
CA VAL A 374 21.04 -32.12 -6.89
C VAL A 374 20.01 -32.67 -5.88
N THR A 375 20.37 -32.67 -4.60
CA THR A 375 19.39 -32.86 -3.54
C THR A 375 18.43 -31.67 -3.63
N THR A 376 17.13 -31.94 -3.71
CA THR A 376 16.11 -30.88 -3.69
C THR A 376 15.92 -30.28 -2.30
N SER A 377 16.73 -30.71 -1.33
CA SER A 377 16.72 -30.22 0.04
C SER A 377 17.37 -28.84 0.12
N PRO A 378 16.65 -27.79 0.54
CA PRO A 378 17.26 -26.48 0.77
C PRO A 378 18.20 -26.48 1.98
N LEU A 379 18.19 -27.51 2.84
CA LEU A 379 19.11 -27.60 3.99
C LEU A 379 20.53 -27.97 3.56
N ASN A 380 20.64 -28.77 2.50
CA ASN A 380 21.91 -29.35 2.08
C ASN A 380 22.40 -28.81 0.74
N ASN A 381 21.55 -28.12 -0.04
CA ASN A 381 21.90 -27.63 -1.37
C ASN A 381 21.58 -26.14 -1.53
N ALA A 382 22.62 -25.31 -1.62
CA ALA A 382 22.53 -23.87 -1.85
C ALA A 382 21.71 -23.51 -3.11
N LYS A 383 21.74 -24.34 -4.16
CA LYS A 383 20.98 -24.13 -5.41
C LYS A 383 19.47 -24.38 -5.23
N ALA A 384 19.07 -25.18 -4.25
CA ALA A 384 17.66 -25.40 -3.91
C ALA A 384 17.09 -24.29 -3.01
N VAL A 385 17.95 -23.51 -2.34
CA VAL A 385 17.50 -22.53 -1.35
C VAL A 385 16.64 -21.41 -1.92
N PRO A 386 16.92 -20.80 -3.09
CA PRO A 386 16.04 -19.75 -3.62
C PRO A 386 14.58 -20.19 -3.73
N ILE A 387 14.36 -21.44 -4.17
CA ILE A 387 13.02 -22.04 -4.24
C ILE A 387 12.45 -22.29 -2.84
N GLY A 388 13.24 -22.88 -1.93
CA GLY A 388 12.83 -23.11 -0.54
C GLY A 388 12.46 -21.82 0.20
N LEU A 389 13.22 -20.74 -0.02
CA LEU A 389 13.00 -19.43 0.58
C LEU A 389 11.78 -18.73 -0.01
N SER A 390 11.52 -18.90 -1.32
CA SER A 390 10.28 -18.43 -1.95
C SER A 390 9.05 -19.14 -1.38
N ILE A 391 9.13 -20.45 -1.18
CA ILE A 391 8.06 -21.24 -0.53
C ILE A 391 7.88 -20.78 0.93
N PHE A 392 8.97 -20.63 1.69
CA PHE A 392 8.94 -20.14 3.06
C PHE A 392 8.23 -18.80 3.16
N HIS A 393 8.64 -17.82 2.33
CA HIS A 393 8.11 -16.48 2.35
C HIS A 393 6.61 -16.45 1.97
N THR A 394 6.20 -17.25 0.97
CA THR A 394 4.80 -17.39 0.57
C THR A 394 3.95 -18.04 1.67
N LEU A 395 4.36 -19.19 2.20
CA LEU A 395 3.60 -19.91 3.23
C LEU A 395 3.50 -19.09 4.51
N PHE A 396 4.59 -18.44 4.94
CA PHE A 396 4.59 -17.56 6.09
C PHE A 396 3.52 -16.47 5.97
N ASN A 397 3.51 -15.71 4.87
CA ASN A 397 2.56 -14.61 4.70
C ASN A 397 1.12 -15.09 4.54
N ILE A 398 0.88 -16.19 3.81
CA ILE A 398 -0.46 -16.75 3.63
C ILE A 398 -1.01 -17.24 4.98
N ILE A 399 -0.24 -18.00 5.74
CA ILE A 399 -0.66 -18.49 7.05
C ILE A 399 -0.85 -17.32 8.01
N ASN A 400 0.05 -16.33 8.02
CA ASN A 400 -0.10 -15.14 8.86
C ASN A 400 -1.40 -14.38 8.53
N LEU A 401 -1.71 -14.22 7.24
CA LEU A 401 -2.98 -13.65 6.79
C LEU A 401 -4.17 -14.47 7.30
N LEU A 402 -4.18 -15.79 7.08
CA LEU A 402 -5.28 -16.67 7.47
C LEU A 402 -5.52 -16.67 8.98
N LEU A 403 -4.46 -16.55 9.78
CA LEU A 403 -4.54 -16.41 11.23
C LEU A 403 -5.12 -15.04 11.63
N LEU A 404 -4.62 -13.95 11.06
CA LEU A 404 -4.90 -12.60 11.55
C LEU A 404 -6.11 -11.90 10.91
N VAL A 405 -6.62 -12.36 9.76
CA VAL A 405 -7.77 -11.73 9.07
C VAL A 405 -9.04 -11.71 9.92
N TRP A 406 -9.19 -12.67 10.84
CA TRP A 406 -10.30 -12.74 11.79
C TRP A 406 -10.19 -11.70 12.90
N PHE A 407 -8.96 -11.31 13.24
CA PHE A 407 -8.62 -10.38 14.32
C PHE A 407 -8.49 -8.93 13.84
N VAL A 408 -8.86 -8.60 12.60
CA VAL A 408 -8.89 -7.21 12.12
C VAL A 408 -9.63 -6.25 13.08
N PRO A 409 -10.82 -6.59 13.63
CA PRO A 409 -11.48 -5.72 14.61
C PRO A 409 -10.67 -5.53 15.89
N LEU A 410 -9.94 -6.58 16.34
CA LEU A 410 -9.08 -6.51 17.52
C LEU A 410 -7.84 -5.64 17.25
N ILE A 411 -7.18 -5.83 16.10
CA ILE A 411 -6.04 -5.01 15.67
C ILE A 411 -6.45 -3.54 15.61
N SER A 412 -7.61 -3.24 15.02
CA SER A 412 -8.19 -1.89 14.96
C SER A 412 -8.35 -1.27 16.36
N ARG A 413 -8.95 -2.01 17.31
CA ARG A 413 -9.10 -1.54 18.71
C ARG A 413 -7.76 -1.28 19.38
N ILE A 414 -6.77 -2.17 19.17
CA ILE A 414 -5.42 -2.02 19.74
C ILE A 414 -4.77 -0.74 19.21
N VAL A 415 -4.79 -0.50 17.90
CA VAL A 415 -4.15 0.70 17.33
C VAL A 415 -4.88 1.98 17.71
N ILE A 416 -6.22 1.96 17.85
CA ILE A 416 -7.00 3.09 18.36
C ILE A 416 -6.59 3.41 19.80
N LYS A 417 -6.37 2.39 20.63
CA LYS A 417 -5.88 2.56 22.01
C LYS A 417 -4.44 3.08 22.05
N MET A 418 -3.57 2.60 21.16
CA MET A 418 -2.17 3.05 21.06
C MET A 418 -2.02 4.45 20.45
N GLN A 419 -3.02 4.91 19.70
CA GLN A 419 -3.05 6.21 19.05
C GLN A 419 -4.43 6.85 19.27
N PRO A 420 -4.70 7.35 20.49
CA PRO A 420 -5.98 7.97 20.81
C PRO A 420 -6.17 9.24 19.98
N SER A 421 -7.42 9.50 19.61
CA SER A 421 -7.82 10.78 18.99
C SER A 421 -7.62 11.89 20.03
N LYS A 422 -7.11 13.04 19.61
CA LYS A 422 -6.88 14.20 20.49
C LYS A 422 -7.94 15.30 20.33
N GLY A 423 -9.06 15.03 19.65
CA GLY A 423 -10.22 15.93 19.55
C GLY A 423 -11.10 15.72 18.31
N ASP A 424 -12.08 16.60 18.09
CA ASP A 424 -13.03 16.55 16.96
C ASP A 424 -12.35 16.65 15.57
N VAL A 425 -11.09 17.12 15.54
CA VAL A 425 -10.24 17.18 14.34
C VAL A 425 -9.88 15.77 13.81
N ASP A 426 -10.06 14.74 14.64
CA ASP A 426 -9.75 13.35 14.35
C ASP A 426 -11.01 12.47 14.14
N GLU A 427 -12.22 13.04 14.08
CA GLU A 427 -13.43 12.26 13.73
C GLU A 427 -13.51 12.06 12.20
N GLU A 428 -13.50 10.82 11.74
CA GLU A 428 -13.83 10.43 10.37
C GLU A 428 -15.34 10.60 10.16
N PHE A 429 -15.72 11.37 9.14
CA PHE A 429 -17.11 11.37 8.67
C PHE A 429 -17.31 10.19 7.71
N HIS A 430 -18.23 9.30 8.05
CA HIS A 430 -18.78 8.30 7.13
C HIS A 430 -20.31 8.39 7.18
N LEU A 431 -20.95 8.23 6.01
CA LEU A 431 -22.38 7.94 5.96
C LEU A 431 -22.62 6.60 6.68
N GLU A 432 -23.59 6.57 7.58
CA GLU A 432 -23.88 5.39 8.40
C GLU A 432 -24.87 4.45 7.72
N HIS A 433 -25.71 5.01 6.85
CA HIS A 433 -26.86 4.34 6.24
C HIS A 433 -26.74 4.23 4.72
N ILE A 434 -25.76 4.90 4.10
CA ILE A 434 -25.47 4.82 2.66
C ILE A 434 -24.03 4.32 2.53
N GLY A 435 -23.82 3.09 2.03
CA GLY A 435 -22.46 2.61 1.73
C GLY A 435 -22.12 1.14 2.05
N SER A 436 -23.07 0.29 2.46
CA SER A 436 -22.75 -1.12 2.78
C SER A 436 -23.77 -2.13 2.25
N GLY A 437 -23.68 -2.45 0.96
CA GLY A 437 -24.38 -3.60 0.36
C GLY A 437 -25.45 -3.24 -0.65
N LEU A 438 -25.85 -4.25 -1.45
CA LEU A 438 -26.81 -4.17 -2.55
C LEU A 438 -27.90 -3.12 -2.33
N MET A 439 -28.11 -2.22 -3.30
CA MET A 439 -29.30 -1.38 -3.34
C MET A 439 -30.52 -2.25 -3.15
N GLN A 440 -31.21 -2.04 -2.03
CA GLN A 440 -32.56 -2.57 -1.84
C GLN A 440 -33.50 -1.76 -2.74
N THR A 441 -34.78 -2.14 -2.79
CA THR A 441 -35.82 -1.46 -3.59
C THR A 441 -35.71 0.07 -3.49
N SER A 442 -35.94 0.79 -4.58
CA SER A 442 -35.76 2.25 -4.66
C SER A 442 -36.47 3.05 -3.56
N GLU A 443 -37.58 2.54 -3.01
CA GLU A 443 -38.28 3.15 -1.86
C GLU A 443 -37.50 3.09 -0.54
N LEU A 444 -36.76 2.00 -0.30
CA LEU A 444 -35.94 1.83 0.91
C LEU A 444 -34.69 2.71 0.83
N SER A 445 -34.12 2.86 -0.35
CA SER A 445 -33.02 3.81 -0.59
C SER A 445 -33.42 5.24 -0.27
N VAL A 446 -34.62 5.67 -0.68
CA VAL A 446 -35.13 7.01 -0.33
C VAL A 446 -35.25 7.20 1.19
N LEU A 447 -35.55 6.14 1.95
CA LEU A 447 -35.62 6.20 3.41
C LEU A 447 -34.24 6.29 4.08
N GLU A 448 -33.25 5.56 3.57
CA GLU A 448 -31.85 5.65 4.03
C GLU A 448 -31.29 7.05 3.77
N ALA A 449 -31.52 7.61 2.58
CA ALA A 449 -31.13 8.97 2.25
C ALA A 449 -31.74 10.00 3.19
N LYS A 450 -33.02 9.85 3.57
CA LYS A 450 -33.65 10.75 4.56
C LYS A 450 -32.90 10.77 5.90
N LYS A 451 -32.41 9.62 6.37
CA LYS A 451 -31.64 9.54 7.62
C LYS A 451 -30.32 10.30 7.52
N GLU A 452 -29.64 10.19 6.38
CA GLU A 452 -28.40 10.92 6.11
C GLU A 452 -28.64 12.43 5.96
N VAL A 453 -29.71 12.85 5.27
CA VAL A 453 -30.13 14.26 5.20
C VAL A 453 -30.42 14.83 6.60
N SER A 454 -31.06 14.05 7.48
CA SER A 454 -31.31 14.46 8.87
C SER A 454 -30.01 14.56 9.69
N LYS A 455 -29.01 13.71 9.40
CA LYS A 455 -27.68 13.79 9.99
C LYS A 455 -26.93 15.02 9.50
N PHE A 456 -27.06 15.37 8.22
CA PHE A 456 -26.47 16.57 7.62
C PHE A 456 -26.96 17.82 8.36
N GLY A 457 -28.27 17.99 8.55
CA GLY A 457 -28.82 19.14 9.29
C GLY A 457 -28.22 19.32 10.69
N ARG A 458 -27.96 18.22 11.41
CA ARG A 458 -27.28 18.26 12.72
C ARG A 458 -25.83 18.73 12.60
N ILE A 459 -25.12 18.32 11.55
CA ILE A 459 -23.74 18.73 11.27
C ILE A 459 -23.68 20.21 10.92
N SER A 460 -24.56 20.71 10.03
CA SER A 460 -24.66 22.14 9.70
C SER A 460 -24.94 22.98 10.96
N SER A 461 -25.76 22.46 11.87
CA SER A 461 -26.05 23.14 13.15
C SER A 461 -24.88 23.12 14.13
N LYS A 462 -24.11 22.03 14.18
CA LYS A 462 -22.85 21.98 14.95
C LYS A 462 -21.82 22.95 14.40
N LEU A 463 -21.70 23.03 13.06
CA LEU A 463 -20.82 23.97 12.38
C LEU A 463 -21.16 25.41 12.75
N PHE A 464 -22.44 25.79 12.63
CA PHE A 464 -22.88 27.13 13.00
C PHE A 464 -22.64 27.47 14.49
N LYS A 465 -22.78 26.50 15.40
CA LYS A 465 -22.51 26.69 16.85
C LYS A 465 -21.05 27.06 17.16
N MET A 466 -20.09 26.70 16.30
CA MET A 466 -18.70 27.10 16.48
C MET A 466 -18.43 28.57 16.13
N ILE A 467 -19.32 29.22 15.38
CA ILE A 467 -19.18 30.63 14.99
C ILE A 467 -19.22 31.60 16.19
N PRO A 468 -20.22 31.55 17.10
CA PRO A 468 -20.18 32.37 18.30
C PRO A 468 -19.00 32.04 19.21
N GLU A 469 -18.58 30.77 19.30
CA GLU A 469 -17.36 30.38 20.05
C GLU A 469 -16.13 31.10 19.47
N LEU A 470 -15.94 31.04 18.15
CA LEU A 470 -14.85 31.71 17.45
C LEU A 470 -14.87 33.23 17.62
N MET A 471 -16.06 33.85 17.62
CA MET A 471 -16.21 35.30 17.77
C MET A 471 -15.76 35.80 19.15
N THR A 472 -15.83 34.94 20.18
CA THR A 472 -15.50 35.29 21.56
C THR A 472 -14.12 34.83 22.02
N GLU A 473 -13.47 33.94 21.29
CA GLU A 473 -12.15 33.40 21.65
C GLU A 473 -11.03 34.44 21.54
N THR A 474 -10.18 34.47 22.57
CA THR A 474 -9.06 35.42 22.70
C THR A 474 -7.70 34.73 22.66
N ASP A 475 -7.65 33.43 22.94
CA ASP A 475 -6.43 32.63 22.85
C ASP A 475 -6.17 32.23 21.39
N ASN A 476 -5.04 32.68 20.84
CA ASN A 476 -4.68 32.44 19.44
C ASN A 476 -4.63 30.94 19.08
N LYS A 477 -4.20 30.08 20.00
CA LYS A 477 -4.08 28.64 19.72
C LYS A 477 -5.47 28.00 19.64
N LYS A 478 -6.36 28.35 20.56
CA LYS A 478 -7.76 27.89 20.53
C LYS A 478 -8.51 28.47 19.34
N PHE A 479 -8.29 29.73 18.99
CA PHE A 479 -8.85 30.38 17.81
C PHE A 479 -8.48 29.62 16.53
N ASN A 480 -7.19 29.36 16.32
CA ASN A 480 -6.71 28.61 15.15
C ASN A 480 -7.24 27.17 15.12
N ASN A 481 -7.43 26.54 16.28
CA ASN A 481 -8.05 25.23 16.37
C ASN A 481 -9.53 25.27 15.96
N LEU A 482 -10.31 26.23 16.46
CA LEU A 482 -11.69 26.44 16.04
C LEU A 482 -11.80 26.72 14.54
N MET A 483 -10.91 27.55 13.98
CA MET A 483 -10.85 27.79 12.55
C MET A 483 -10.65 26.50 11.75
N SER A 484 -9.66 25.68 12.15
CA SER A 484 -9.40 24.39 11.51
C SER A 484 -10.59 23.43 11.63
N ARG A 485 -11.30 23.44 12.76
CA ARG A 485 -12.53 22.65 12.95
C ARG A 485 -13.67 23.13 12.05
N ILE A 486 -13.88 24.44 11.93
CA ILE A 486 -14.90 25.01 11.04
C ILE A 486 -14.63 24.61 9.59
N LYS A 487 -13.39 24.78 9.09
CA LYS A 487 -13.01 24.34 7.74
C LYS A 487 -13.25 22.84 7.55
N LYS A 488 -12.84 22.00 8.51
CA LYS A 488 -13.08 20.56 8.44
C LYS A 488 -14.57 20.23 8.35
N TYR A 489 -15.43 20.93 9.08
CA TYR A 489 -16.87 20.71 9.03
C TYR A 489 -17.48 21.16 7.71
N GLU A 490 -17.00 22.24 7.10
CA GLU A 490 -17.38 22.62 5.72
C GLU A 490 -16.91 21.56 4.71
N ASP A 491 -15.69 21.04 4.82
CA ASP A 491 -15.23 19.94 3.94
C ASP A 491 -16.08 18.67 4.13
N ILE A 492 -16.68 18.49 5.32
CA ILE A 492 -17.65 17.41 5.58
C ILE A 492 -18.98 17.72 4.88
N THR A 493 -19.48 18.96 4.93
CA THR A 493 -20.73 19.33 4.26
C THR A 493 -20.65 19.13 2.74
N ASP A 494 -19.52 19.48 2.11
CA ASP A 494 -19.30 19.27 0.67
C ASP A 494 -19.34 17.79 0.29
N ARG A 495 -18.64 16.95 1.07
CA ARG A 495 -18.65 15.49 0.83
C ARG A 495 -20.04 14.90 1.02
N MET A 496 -20.77 15.34 2.05
CA MET A 496 -22.14 14.89 2.29
C MET A 496 -23.08 15.22 1.15
N GLU A 497 -22.98 16.44 0.60
CA GLU A 497 -23.77 16.85 -0.55
C GLU A 497 -23.55 15.89 -1.73
N VAL A 498 -22.30 15.68 -2.12
CA VAL A 498 -21.94 14.83 -3.27
C VAL A 498 -22.39 13.39 -3.05
N GLU A 499 -22.06 12.78 -1.91
CA GLU A 499 -22.38 11.37 -1.66
C GLU A 499 -23.89 11.11 -1.57
N ILE A 500 -24.65 12.01 -0.92
CA ILE A 500 -26.11 11.90 -0.85
C ILE A 500 -26.72 12.14 -2.24
N ALA A 501 -26.23 13.12 -2.99
CA ALA A 501 -26.73 13.41 -4.33
C ALA A 501 -26.50 12.24 -5.30
N ASP A 502 -25.31 11.65 -5.30
CA ASP A 502 -24.99 10.47 -6.13
C ASP A 502 -25.86 9.27 -5.76
N TYR A 503 -26.06 9.02 -4.47
CA TYR A 503 -26.93 7.94 -4.00
C TYR A 503 -28.39 8.15 -4.42
N LEU A 504 -28.90 9.38 -4.29
CA LEU A 504 -30.24 9.75 -4.73
C LEU A 504 -30.41 9.63 -6.26
N ALA A 505 -29.39 10.02 -7.03
CA ALA A 505 -29.38 9.89 -8.48
C ALA A 505 -29.42 8.42 -8.92
N GLU A 506 -28.69 7.55 -8.24
CA GLU A 506 -28.71 6.10 -8.51
C GLU A 506 -30.07 5.48 -8.13
N ALA A 507 -30.63 5.85 -6.96
CA ALA A 507 -31.96 5.41 -6.55
C ALA A 507 -33.05 5.82 -7.55
N ALA A 508 -32.89 6.98 -8.21
CA ALA A 508 -33.80 7.48 -9.23
C ALA A 508 -33.72 6.76 -10.58
N LYS A 509 -32.71 5.93 -10.84
CA LYS A 509 -32.66 5.10 -12.06
C LYS A 509 -33.60 3.90 -12.00
N GLY A 510 -34.02 3.47 -10.80
CA GLY A 510 -35.04 2.43 -10.63
C GLY A 510 -36.45 2.96 -10.83
N GLU A 511 -37.44 2.05 -10.83
CA GLU A 511 -38.85 2.45 -10.83
C GLU A 511 -39.23 3.12 -9.51
N LEU A 512 -39.44 4.44 -9.54
CA LEU A 512 -39.90 5.22 -8.40
C LEU A 512 -41.40 5.54 -8.55
N SER A 513 -42.13 5.48 -7.43
CA SER A 513 -43.46 6.10 -7.37
C SER A 513 -43.35 7.63 -7.48
N ASP A 514 -44.41 8.31 -7.91
CA ASP A 514 -44.46 9.77 -7.98
C ASP A 514 -44.11 10.43 -6.64
N THR A 515 -44.52 9.80 -5.54
CA THR A 515 -44.23 10.28 -4.18
C THR A 515 -42.75 10.17 -3.83
N ALA A 516 -42.08 9.09 -4.25
CA ALA A 516 -40.66 8.89 -4.04
C ALA A 516 -39.83 9.84 -4.93
N SER A 517 -40.24 10.03 -6.18
CA SER A 517 -39.62 10.98 -7.12
C SER A 517 -39.66 12.42 -6.59
N LYS A 518 -40.78 12.86 -5.99
CA LYS A 518 -40.87 14.17 -5.33
C LYS A 518 -39.91 14.27 -4.14
N LYS A 519 -39.84 13.25 -3.29
CA LYS A 519 -38.92 13.22 -2.13
C LYS A 519 -37.45 13.30 -2.55
N VAL A 520 -37.07 12.63 -3.64
CA VAL A 520 -35.70 12.71 -4.19
C VAL A 520 -35.36 14.15 -4.56
N ARG A 521 -36.21 14.83 -5.32
CA ARG A 521 -35.99 16.24 -5.70
C ARG A 521 -35.91 17.17 -4.48
N SER A 522 -36.82 17.00 -3.51
CA SER A 522 -36.77 17.74 -2.26
C SER A 522 -35.44 17.53 -1.53
N MET A 523 -34.98 16.28 -1.40
CA MET A 523 -33.71 15.99 -0.72
C MET A 523 -32.50 16.57 -1.46
N LEU A 524 -32.49 16.57 -2.80
CA LEU A 524 -31.42 17.22 -3.58
C LEU A 524 -31.37 18.73 -3.32
N SER A 525 -32.52 19.40 -3.26
CA SER A 525 -32.55 20.83 -2.89
C SER A 525 -32.04 21.04 -1.46
N ILE A 526 -32.50 20.21 -0.52
CA ILE A 526 -32.12 20.30 0.90
C ILE A 526 -30.60 20.15 1.09
N VAL A 527 -29.95 19.17 0.45
CA VAL A 527 -28.50 18.99 0.62
C VAL A 527 -27.70 20.15 0.03
N ASN A 528 -28.14 20.72 -1.09
CA ASN A 528 -27.53 21.91 -1.67
C ASN A 528 -27.68 23.12 -0.72
N ASP A 529 -28.87 23.38 -0.17
CA ASP A 529 -29.04 24.48 0.82
C ASP A 529 -28.21 24.22 2.10
N MET A 530 -28.01 22.97 2.52
CA MET A 530 -27.16 22.63 3.66
C MET A 530 -25.66 22.82 3.40
N GLU A 531 -25.18 22.55 2.18
CA GLU A 531 -23.82 22.89 1.75
C GLU A 531 -23.62 24.41 1.78
N ARG A 532 -24.60 25.18 1.28
CA ARG A 532 -24.57 26.65 1.32
C ARG A 532 -24.44 27.19 2.73
N ILE A 533 -25.14 26.59 3.70
CA ILE A 533 -24.97 26.95 5.11
C ILE A 533 -23.52 26.70 5.57
N GLY A 534 -22.92 25.59 5.16
CA GLY A 534 -21.52 25.24 5.46
C GLY A 534 -20.53 26.27 4.90
N ASP A 535 -20.67 26.59 3.61
CA ASP A 535 -19.95 27.65 2.91
C ASP A 535 -20.02 28.98 3.67
N ILE A 536 -21.23 29.42 4.01
CA ILE A 536 -21.44 30.70 4.70
C ILE A 536 -20.80 30.70 6.08
N CYS A 537 -20.88 29.60 6.83
CA CYS A 537 -20.21 29.48 8.12
C CYS A 537 -18.68 29.62 7.99
N TYR A 538 -18.08 29.02 6.97
CA TYR A 538 -16.65 29.18 6.72
C TYR A 538 -16.29 30.61 6.28
N GLN A 539 -17.12 31.27 5.45
CA GLN A 539 -16.92 32.68 5.12
C GLN A 539 -17.05 33.60 6.34
N MET A 540 -17.95 33.28 7.28
CA MET A 540 -18.06 33.99 8.55
C MET A 540 -16.80 33.83 9.39
N SER A 541 -16.19 32.64 9.44
CA SER A 541 -14.96 32.44 10.20
C SER A 541 -13.81 33.27 9.65
N ILE A 542 -13.65 33.32 8.31
CA ILE A 542 -12.66 34.19 7.64
C ILE A 542 -12.94 35.68 7.95
N THR A 543 -14.21 36.09 7.97
CA THR A 543 -14.60 37.46 8.33
C THR A 543 -14.23 37.79 9.79
N ILE A 544 -14.38 36.84 10.70
CA ILE A 544 -13.99 36.98 12.12
C ILE A 544 -12.46 37.02 12.27
N GLU A 545 -11.70 36.23 11.51
CA GLU A 545 -10.24 36.31 11.48
C GLU A 545 -9.78 37.69 11.00
N ARG A 546 -10.34 38.18 9.90
CA ARG A 546 -10.05 39.52 9.37
C ARG A 546 -10.38 40.62 10.38
N LYS A 547 -11.47 40.48 11.16
CA LYS A 547 -11.79 41.39 12.27
C LYS A 547 -10.64 41.46 13.28
N ASN A 548 -10.09 40.31 13.65
CA ASN A 548 -9.03 40.21 14.65
C ASN A 548 -7.70 40.75 14.11
N GLU A 549 -7.33 40.42 12.87
CA GLU A 549 -6.14 40.94 12.19
C GLU A 549 -6.15 42.47 12.09
N GLN A 550 -7.30 43.04 11.73
CA GLN A 550 -7.49 44.49 11.62
C GLN A 550 -7.68 45.18 12.98
N LYS A 551 -7.69 44.43 14.08
CA LYS A 551 -7.98 44.92 15.44
C LYS A 551 -9.28 45.74 15.48
N ALA A 552 -10.28 45.32 14.70
CA ALA A 552 -11.55 46.00 14.61
C ALA A 552 -12.35 45.78 15.91
N TYR A 553 -12.57 46.86 16.66
CA TYR A 553 -13.28 46.81 17.93
C TYR A 553 -14.80 46.92 17.72
N PHE A 554 -15.53 45.86 18.08
CA PHE A 554 -16.98 45.91 18.18
C PHE A 554 -17.34 46.44 19.57
N THR A 555 -18.13 47.52 19.62
CA THR A 555 -18.61 48.05 20.90
C THR A 555 -19.51 47.01 21.58
N PRO A 556 -19.67 47.06 22.92
CA PRO A 556 -20.54 46.14 23.64
C PRO A 556 -21.97 46.07 23.05
N GLU A 557 -22.49 47.20 22.57
CA GLU A 557 -23.80 47.27 21.94
C GLU A 557 -23.84 46.50 20.62
N LEU A 558 -22.86 46.71 19.72
CA LEU A 558 -22.76 45.98 18.45
C LEU A 558 -22.62 44.47 18.68
N ARG A 559 -21.81 44.08 19.67
CA ARG A 559 -21.61 42.68 20.03
C ARG A 559 -22.92 42.05 20.51
N THR A 560 -23.62 42.71 21.43
CA THR A 560 -24.91 42.24 21.95
C THR A 560 -25.93 42.09 20.82
N SER A 561 -26.00 43.05 19.91
CA SER A 561 -26.87 42.99 18.74
C SER A 561 -26.59 41.80 17.80
N LEU A 562 -25.31 41.48 17.55
CA LEU A 562 -24.94 40.30 16.78
C LEU A 562 -25.30 39.01 17.52
N GLU A 563 -25.06 38.95 18.83
CA GLU A 563 -25.39 37.80 19.67
C GLU A 563 -26.91 37.52 19.66
N GLU A 564 -27.75 38.57 19.69
CA GLU A 564 -29.20 38.43 19.53
C GLU A 564 -29.57 37.84 18.16
N MET A 565 -28.95 38.30 17.07
CA MET A 565 -29.24 37.77 15.72
C MET A 565 -28.77 36.32 15.57
N ILE A 566 -27.60 35.98 16.12
CA ILE A 566 -27.09 34.60 16.18
C ILE A 566 -28.07 33.70 16.93
N ALA A 567 -28.65 34.18 18.03
CA ALA A 567 -29.62 33.41 18.80
C ALA A 567 -30.89 33.10 17.99
N GLU A 568 -31.38 34.03 17.16
CA GLU A 568 -32.52 33.77 16.27
C GLU A 568 -32.17 32.78 15.16
N VAL A 569 -30.97 32.86 14.57
CA VAL A 569 -30.51 31.86 13.59
C VAL A 569 -30.38 30.47 14.21
N LEU A 570 -29.90 30.37 15.46
CA LEU A 570 -29.86 29.10 16.19
C LEU A 570 -31.26 28.49 16.40
N LYS A 571 -32.27 29.31 16.70
CA LYS A 571 -33.67 28.85 16.80
C LYS A 571 -34.19 28.38 15.44
N ALA A 572 -33.88 29.09 14.35
CA ALA A 572 -34.25 28.68 13.01
C ALA A 572 -33.64 27.32 12.64
N LEU A 573 -32.35 27.10 12.95
CA LEU A 573 -31.68 25.80 12.78
C LEU A 573 -32.32 24.69 13.61
N GLU A 574 -32.80 24.99 14.82
CA GLU A 574 -33.54 24.02 15.64
C GLU A 574 -34.87 23.61 14.99
N ILE A 575 -35.63 24.58 14.47
CA ILE A 575 -36.86 24.35 13.70
C ILE A 575 -36.58 23.47 12.47
N MET A 576 -35.54 23.80 11.71
CA MET A 576 -35.12 23.01 10.54
C MET A 576 -34.80 21.55 10.92
N ASN A 577 -34.00 21.32 11.96
CA ASN A 577 -33.70 19.96 12.42
C ASN A 577 -34.94 19.20 12.86
N LYS A 578 -35.87 19.86 13.56
CA LYS A 578 -37.15 19.26 13.94
C LYS A 578 -37.95 18.83 12.70
N ASN A 579 -38.00 19.69 11.68
CA ASN A 579 -38.71 19.43 10.43
C ASN A 579 -38.08 18.26 9.65
N LEU A 580 -36.76 18.21 9.54
CA LEU A 580 -36.02 17.13 8.86
C LEU A 580 -36.26 15.74 9.49
N ASN A 581 -36.33 15.69 10.84
CA ASN A 581 -36.57 14.45 11.57
C ASN A 581 -38.06 14.04 11.60
N SER A 582 -38.98 14.95 11.24
CA SER A 582 -40.42 14.68 11.24
C SER A 582 -40.88 13.93 9.99
N GLU A 583 -42.11 13.41 9.98
CA GLU A 583 -42.73 12.99 8.73
C GLU A 583 -43.04 14.21 7.87
N TYR A 584 -42.50 14.27 6.64
CA TYR A 584 -42.58 15.47 5.79
C TYR A 584 -44.03 15.94 5.54
N LYS A 585 -45.01 15.03 5.54
CA LYS A 585 -46.45 15.36 5.40
C LYS A 585 -47.02 16.18 6.56
N GLN A 586 -46.36 16.18 7.72
CA GLN A 586 -46.81 16.87 8.94
C GLN A 586 -46.08 18.20 9.15
N VAL A 587 -45.11 18.53 8.29
CA VAL A 587 -44.32 19.76 8.40
C VAL A 587 -45.12 20.93 7.82
N SER A 588 -45.06 22.08 8.50
CA SER A 588 -45.72 23.33 8.11
C SER A 588 -44.68 24.45 8.04
N MET A 589 -44.92 25.41 7.13
CA MET A 589 -44.08 26.60 6.97
C MET A 589 -44.27 27.64 8.09
N ALA A 590 -45.27 27.50 8.96
CA ALA A 590 -45.63 28.53 9.94
C ALA A 590 -44.45 28.95 10.85
N ASP A 591 -43.79 27.98 11.48
CA ASP A 591 -42.66 28.25 12.39
C ASP A 591 -41.44 28.78 11.62
N ALA A 592 -41.16 28.24 10.43
CA ALA A 592 -40.05 28.66 9.58
C ALA A 592 -40.22 30.09 9.04
N ASN A 593 -41.43 30.45 8.57
CA ASN A 593 -41.78 31.80 8.16
C ASN A 593 -41.64 32.80 9.32
N GLY A 594 -42.08 32.41 10.52
CA GLY A 594 -41.96 33.24 11.71
C GLY A 594 -40.50 33.54 12.06
N ALA A 595 -39.63 32.52 12.02
CA ALA A 595 -38.20 32.69 12.26
C ALA A 595 -37.53 33.58 11.20
N GLU A 596 -37.84 33.36 9.92
CA GLU A 596 -37.28 34.12 8.81
C GLU A 596 -37.70 35.61 8.84
N ASP A 597 -38.96 35.89 9.15
CA ASP A 597 -39.45 37.26 9.33
C ASP A 597 -38.72 37.99 10.46
N ILE A 598 -38.42 37.28 11.57
CA ILE A 598 -37.67 37.85 12.71
C ILE A 598 -36.24 38.17 12.28
N ILE A 599 -35.55 37.23 11.64
CA ILE A 599 -34.17 37.41 11.15
C ILE A 599 -34.09 38.59 10.16
N ASN A 600 -35.03 38.68 9.22
CA ASN A 600 -35.12 39.79 8.27
C ASN A 600 -35.35 41.16 8.93
N LYS A 601 -36.25 41.22 9.92
CA LYS A 601 -36.49 42.44 10.70
C LYS A 601 -35.25 42.84 11.50
N MET A 602 -34.56 41.87 12.11
CA MET A 602 -33.31 42.11 12.83
C MET A 602 -32.22 42.62 11.90
N ARG A 603 -31.99 41.99 10.74
CA ARG A 603 -31.05 42.47 9.71
C ARG A 603 -31.28 43.94 9.40
N ASN A 604 -32.54 44.31 9.11
CA ASN A 604 -32.90 45.68 8.74
C ASN A 604 -32.68 46.67 9.90
N LYS A 605 -33.06 46.29 11.12
CA LYS A 605 -32.84 47.08 12.34
C LYS A 605 -31.35 47.32 12.58
N LEU A 606 -30.55 46.25 12.64
CA LEU A 606 -29.12 46.32 12.91
C LEU A 606 -28.36 47.10 11.84
N ARG A 607 -28.77 46.95 10.57
CA ARG A 607 -28.21 47.71 9.45
C ARG A 607 -28.42 49.21 9.60
N LYS A 608 -29.64 49.62 9.97
CA LYS A 608 -29.97 51.02 10.21
C LYS A 608 -29.18 51.58 11.40
N GLU A 609 -29.13 50.84 12.50
CA GLU A 609 -28.45 51.25 13.73
C GLU A 609 -26.94 51.47 13.52
N TYR A 610 -26.25 50.55 12.84
CA TYR A 610 -24.81 50.71 12.62
C TYR A 610 -24.51 51.85 11.63
N LEU A 611 -25.33 52.06 10.60
CA LEU A 611 -25.14 53.15 9.64
C LEU A 611 -25.23 54.52 10.33
N THR A 612 -26.22 54.72 11.20
CA THR A 612 -26.33 55.94 12.01
C THR A 612 -25.11 56.14 12.91
N LYS A 613 -24.51 55.05 13.43
CA LYS A 613 -23.28 55.13 14.23
C LYS A 613 -22.06 55.53 13.41
N ILE A 614 -21.97 55.07 12.15
CA ILE A 614 -20.91 55.50 11.22
C ILE A 614 -21.08 56.99 10.90
N GLU A 615 -22.30 57.44 10.61
CA GLU A 615 -22.61 58.85 10.33
C GLU A 615 -22.22 59.79 11.48
N LYS A 616 -22.40 59.33 12.73
CA LYS A 616 -22.01 60.06 13.95
C LYS A 616 -20.52 59.95 14.29
N GLY A 617 -19.74 59.17 13.54
CA GLY A 617 -18.33 58.92 13.82
C GLY A 617 -18.06 58.02 15.04
N GLU A 618 -19.08 57.37 15.59
CA GLU A 618 -18.96 56.45 16.74
C GLU A 618 -18.28 55.12 16.34
N VAL A 619 -18.37 54.73 15.06
CA VAL A 619 -17.81 53.47 14.52
C VAL A 619 -17.01 53.75 13.26
N LYS A 620 -15.80 53.19 13.16
CA LYS A 620 -14.98 53.29 11.94
C LYS A 620 -15.64 52.55 10.79
N ILE A 621 -15.58 53.12 9.58
CA ILE A 621 -16.17 52.54 8.35
C ILE A 621 -15.73 51.08 8.14
N GLN A 622 -14.43 50.78 8.30
CA GLN A 622 -13.89 49.43 8.15
C GLN A 622 -14.51 48.43 9.13
N THR A 623 -14.67 48.83 10.39
CA THR A 623 -15.36 48.02 11.42
C THR A 623 -16.82 47.80 11.06
N GLY A 624 -17.50 48.85 10.57
CA GLY A 624 -18.88 48.76 10.10
C GLY A 624 -19.08 47.83 8.90
N MET A 625 -18.12 47.78 7.97
CA MET A 625 -18.15 46.85 6.83
C MET A 625 -18.08 45.39 7.29
N ILE A 626 -17.16 45.07 8.20
CA ILE A 626 -17.03 43.72 8.76
C ILE A 626 -18.32 43.33 9.51
N TYR A 627 -18.86 44.25 10.31
CA TYR A 627 -20.11 44.06 11.04
C TYR A 627 -21.29 43.76 10.09
N ASN A 628 -21.42 44.55 9.01
CA ASN A 628 -22.45 44.34 8.00
C ASN A 628 -22.31 43.01 7.26
N ASN A 629 -21.08 42.58 6.96
CA ASN A 629 -20.84 41.28 6.31
C ASN A 629 -21.32 40.13 7.19
N LEU A 630 -21.06 40.19 8.51
CA LEU A 630 -21.55 39.18 9.44
C LEU A 630 -23.09 39.16 9.52
N ILE A 631 -23.73 40.33 9.57
CA ILE A 631 -25.21 40.44 9.54
C ILE A 631 -25.76 39.81 8.26
N HIS A 632 -25.15 40.10 7.12
CA HIS A 632 -25.58 39.55 5.84
C HIS A 632 -25.41 38.02 5.79
N SER A 633 -24.27 37.51 6.24
CA SER A 633 -24.06 36.05 6.34
C SER A 633 -25.08 35.38 7.26
N LEU A 634 -25.40 35.97 8.40
CA LEU A 634 -26.41 35.44 9.33
C LEU A 634 -27.81 35.38 8.70
N GLU A 635 -28.21 36.42 7.96
CA GLU A 635 -29.47 36.39 7.23
C GLU A 635 -29.46 35.35 6.11
N LYS A 636 -28.35 35.22 5.35
CA LYS A 636 -28.23 34.17 4.34
C LYS A 636 -28.37 32.76 4.91
N VAL A 637 -27.83 32.50 6.10
CA VAL A 637 -28.09 31.23 6.80
C VAL A 637 -29.58 31.07 7.09
N GLY A 638 -30.27 32.12 7.54
CA GLY A 638 -31.73 32.14 7.72
C GLY A 638 -32.49 31.75 6.45
N ASP A 639 -32.17 32.40 5.32
CA ASP A 639 -32.78 32.12 4.01
C ASP A 639 -32.66 30.62 3.65
N HIS A 640 -31.45 30.04 3.74
CA HIS A 640 -31.25 28.63 3.40
C HIS A 640 -31.97 27.68 4.36
N VAL A 641 -32.02 28.02 5.65
CA VAL A 641 -32.77 27.28 6.67
C VAL A 641 -34.28 27.29 6.38
N HIS A 642 -34.80 28.41 5.89
CA HIS A 642 -36.19 28.54 5.42
C HIS A 642 -36.45 27.70 4.16
N ASN A 643 -35.60 27.82 3.14
CA ASN A 643 -35.68 27.06 1.88
C ASN A 643 -35.69 25.53 2.13
N ILE A 644 -34.92 25.04 3.10
CA ILE A 644 -34.93 23.62 3.48
C ILE A 644 -36.32 23.19 3.95
N THR A 645 -37.03 24.02 4.71
CA THR A 645 -38.41 23.71 5.13
C THR A 645 -39.37 23.81 3.94
N GLU A 646 -39.18 24.76 3.04
CA GLU A 646 -39.97 24.88 1.81
C GLU A 646 -39.87 23.61 0.96
N ALA A 647 -38.63 23.14 0.72
CA ALA A 647 -38.34 21.90 0.00
C ALA A 647 -38.95 20.66 0.65
N ILE A 648 -39.02 20.61 2.00
CA ILE A 648 -39.72 19.54 2.74
C ILE A 648 -41.22 19.55 2.45
N THR A 649 -41.84 20.73 2.42
CA THR A 649 -43.29 20.89 2.17
C THR A 649 -43.67 20.70 0.69
N GLY A 650 -42.69 20.76 -0.21
CA GLY A 650 -42.87 20.52 -1.65
C GLY A 650 -43.46 21.71 -2.40
N ASN A 651 -43.24 22.93 -1.90
CA ASN A 651 -43.57 24.19 -2.56
C ASN A 651 -42.40 24.71 -3.40
#